data_AF-A0A7T7XQ88-F1
#
_entry.id   AF-A0A7T7XQ88-F1
#
_cell.length_a   1.000
_cell.length_b   1.000
_cell.length_c   1.000
_cell.angle_alpha   90.00
_cell.angle_beta   90.00
_cell.angle_gamma   90.00
#
_symmetry.space_group_name_H-M   'P 1'
#
loop_
_entity.id
_entity.type
_entity.pdbx_description
1 polymer ?
#
loop_
_entity_poly.entity_id
_entity_poly.type
_entity_poly.pdbx_seq_one_letter_code
_entity_poly.pdbx_strand_id
1 'polypeptide(L)'
;MNMKRLSYCFCIIAVLCVSACGKEDSGPKPPDTSQSMDTDSAQEVPQEDQSRDGTANRPQKNIPELSALLLPPIADPVTAAHREYLGEELIFTDIPGLEETGKKTAVVGSSKCRFFPNVTVSSPTDLETLPAGIPVPIGTLLPITGDKIVNRTSQYEWFNVFTFEDNFNWFYPTEYNGEPGIVFGADLYGLGKSETENRIAAMLYSTEGRFDSFYPISGYSILPGEVREALEKNRLVIQEVTKNEYRLSADKPDDLIALYMDLYKTSYSSYSDNTYRRIPVFITTDLAAHGQHILFDRIMQALEEDFFVPRLKKLMKNYTAGLAGTDHSGFSETYEKAVLYLQVAEALLDLAPEKIEQQDRYGRSETTYRDKDREQVLSRYPDLVRQEIAKIDAAEGFSPSPVFTFKNGAVLEEDYSQYILRGHYTKNGILAAYFRTMMWFGRIHFLISVTDPAVAAASGSAAIGGTDSPERSQNPDWLNQPLWEKDDSVKLALGMIPAAMLLTKTAADNPALYEEWQSLFDPITALIGESDDLSFKEILPFWQKENIRDFSSWAADPEAVLAFGAKAHRELRPPALSGGSVFKGPSDGEDRKPPMGWRLFGQRFTYDSGIHHAVSPPRFMPRDMVRGLDIMKAFGSKTADALLELSDYPVMDGLKEILDEQEKEFDSYDETFWTRNYYNSVLSQIKTQAQFESGSGFYFTESPLWGIKSMLASHGTWAELRHDTILYVKQSYAERAGGDDEATFRTEPVPHPAHYIEPNLPFWRGTVQSVNILHRTLAQYNMLDERTASVLQRFSRLCERALGIAMAEFDNKPVDEKELRWIPTIPLELAQMVLFQEPQGGYAEDTEQFRMALVADVFTNGELGMVLETAVGIPYRMYIPLNDAQGGKRIAMGYCFSYFEFNYPMSQRMTNETWKSIVYADKTNMAKYMPFWTNGILLPPAKPQK
;
A
#
# COMPACT_ATOMS: atom_id res chain seq x y z
N MET A 1 -1.28 -0.73 54.69
CA MET A 1 -2.10 -1.53 55.64
C MET A 1 -3.48 -0.89 55.70
N ASN A 2 -4.55 -1.69 55.58
CA ASN A 2 -5.98 -1.29 55.43
C ASN A 2 -6.28 -0.44 54.17
N MET A 3 -7.35 -0.57 53.37
CA MET A 3 -8.66 -1.28 53.32
C MET A 3 -9.94 -0.42 53.40
N LYS A 4 -10.53 -0.22 52.21
CA LYS A 4 -11.93 -0.55 51.81
C LYS A 4 -13.15 0.24 52.35
N ARG A 5 -14.10 0.44 51.41
CA ARG A 5 -15.58 0.59 51.54
C ARG A 5 -16.10 1.97 52.01
N LEU A 6 -17.35 2.38 51.73
CA LEU A 6 -18.52 1.69 51.13
C LEU A 6 -19.37 2.64 50.23
N SER A 7 -20.20 2.07 49.34
CA SER A 7 -21.25 2.78 48.55
C SER A 7 -22.56 3.00 49.34
N TYR A 8 -23.58 3.70 48.79
CA TYR A 8 -24.93 3.16 48.47
C TYR A 8 -26.03 4.22 48.04
N CYS A 9 -26.81 3.86 47.01
CA CYS A 9 -28.24 4.15 46.67
C CYS A 9 -28.95 5.55 46.65
N PHE A 10 -29.34 5.97 45.43
CA PHE A 10 -30.72 5.96 44.82
C PHE A 10 -31.95 6.82 45.29
N CYS A 11 -32.74 7.21 44.26
CA CYS A 11 -34.21 7.39 44.16
C CYS A 11 -34.95 8.71 44.54
N ILE A 12 -35.22 9.54 43.51
CA ILE A 12 -36.54 9.89 42.90
C ILE A 12 -37.79 10.06 43.82
N ILE A 13 -38.50 11.20 43.69
CA ILE A 13 -39.97 11.35 43.47
C ILE A 13 -40.32 12.81 43.11
N ALA A 14 -41.44 13.07 42.41
CA ALA A 14 -41.93 14.38 41.96
C ALA A 14 -43.36 14.68 42.46
N VAL A 15 -43.90 15.92 42.28
CA VAL A 15 -45.36 16.21 42.07
C VAL A 15 -45.70 17.72 41.85
N LEU A 16 -46.51 17.98 40.81
CA LEU A 16 -47.54 19.02 40.51
C LEU A 16 -47.62 20.40 41.25
N CYS A 17 -47.89 21.51 40.50
CA CYS A 17 -49.24 22.14 40.40
C CYS A 17 -49.36 23.51 39.64
N VAL A 18 -50.11 23.51 38.52
CA VAL A 18 -51.27 24.37 38.13
C VAL A 18 -51.29 25.92 38.35
N SER A 19 -51.48 26.70 37.25
CA SER A 19 -52.45 27.84 37.03
C SER A 19 -52.03 28.77 35.85
N ALA A 20 -52.85 29.65 35.24
CA ALA A 20 -54.09 29.45 34.44
C ALA A 20 -54.50 30.73 33.63
N CYS A 21 -54.94 30.59 32.36
CA CYS A 21 -55.64 31.59 31.49
C CYS A 21 -54.92 32.91 31.05
N GLY A 22 -55.19 33.51 29.87
CA GLY A 22 -55.94 33.06 28.68
C GLY A 22 -56.21 34.12 27.57
N LYS A 23 -56.47 33.65 26.33
CA LYS A 23 -57.15 34.23 25.13
C LYS A 23 -56.77 35.60 24.47
N GLU A 24 -56.47 35.51 23.15
CA GLU A 24 -57.06 36.22 21.95
C GLU A 24 -57.39 37.75 22.04
N ASP A 25 -57.13 38.60 21.03
CA ASP A 25 -57.64 38.54 19.64
C ASP A 25 -56.98 39.59 18.66
N SER A 26 -57.10 39.38 17.35
CA SER A 26 -56.96 40.34 16.21
C SER A 26 -55.59 41.01 15.82
N GLY A 27 -55.46 41.43 14.55
CA GLY A 27 -54.35 42.22 13.94
C GLY A 27 -54.89 43.07 12.75
N PRO A 28 -54.11 43.44 11.68
CA PRO A 28 -52.65 43.37 11.44
C PRO A 28 -52.00 44.62 10.73
N LYS A 29 -50.65 44.66 10.63
CA LYS A 29 -49.80 45.53 9.74
C LYS A 29 -49.80 47.06 10.04
N PRO A 30 -48.87 47.90 9.50
CA PRO A 30 -47.86 47.67 8.44
C PRO A 30 -46.40 47.93 8.96
N PRO A 31 -45.36 48.45 8.25
CA PRO A 31 -44.01 47.86 8.38
C PRO A 31 -42.82 48.82 8.64
N ASP A 32 -41.63 48.21 8.75
CA ASP A 32 -40.30 48.71 8.36
C ASP A 32 -39.67 49.93 9.06
N THR A 33 -38.66 49.69 9.93
CA THR A 33 -37.29 50.21 9.72
C THR A 33 -36.27 49.61 10.71
N SER A 34 -35.08 49.30 10.19
CA SER A 34 -33.82 48.87 10.81
C SER A 34 -33.46 49.32 12.26
N GLN A 35 -32.85 48.45 13.07
CA GLN A 35 -31.39 48.44 13.36
C GLN A 35 -30.91 47.41 14.44
N SER A 36 -29.69 46.90 14.23
CA SER A 36 -28.62 46.51 15.19
C SER A 36 -28.80 45.45 16.30
N MET A 37 -27.78 44.55 16.38
CA MET A 37 -27.18 43.93 17.59
C MET A 37 -28.00 42.86 18.36
N ASP A 38 -27.41 41.75 18.87
CA ASP A 38 -26.05 41.20 18.72
C ASP A 38 -26.01 39.69 19.06
N THR A 39 -24.89 38.99 18.81
CA THR A 39 -24.49 37.64 19.31
C THR A 39 -25.53 36.50 19.18
N ASP A 40 -25.26 35.39 18.48
CA ASP A 40 -24.27 34.37 18.86
C ASP A 40 -23.99 33.43 17.66
N SER A 41 -22.78 32.86 17.53
CA SER A 41 -22.33 32.21 16.28
C SER A 41 -22.00 30.72 16.43
N ALA A 42 -23.02 29.86 16.31
CA ALA A 42 -22.85 28.48 15.89
C ALA A 42 -23.16 28.38 14.38
N GLN A 43 -22.15 28.10 13.55
CA GLN A 43 -22.38 27.96 12.10
C GLN A 43 -22.97 26.58 11.77
N GLU A 44 -24.22 26.60 11.32
CA GLU A 44 -24.86 25.44 10.67
C GLU A 44 -24.20 25.17 9.31
N VAL A 45 -24.17 23.90 8.91
CA VAL A 45 -23.67 23.47 7.59
C VAL A 45 -24.62 24.01 6.51
N PRO A 46 -24.14 24.73 5.48
CA PRO A 46 -24.99 25.21 4.39
C PRO A 46 -25.67 24.04 3.66
N GLN A 47 -26.98 24.15 3.41
CA GLN A 47 -27.67 23.25 2.49
C GLN A 47 -27.28 23.61 1.05
N GLU A 48 -26.72 22.66 0.32
CA GLU A 48 -26.35 22.86 -1.09
C GLU A 48 -27.58 22.98 -2.00
N ASP A 49 -27.50 23.90 -2.96
CA ASP A 49 -28.53 24.14 -3.98
C ASP A 49 -28.49 23.00 -5.02
N GLN A 50 -29.55 22.19 -5.06
CA GLN A 50 -29.70 21.03 -5.96
C GLN A 50 -30.01 21.45 -7.41
N SER A 51 -29.16 22.27 -8.03
CA SER A 51 -29.40 22.80 -9.39
C SER A 51 -28.20 22.79 -10.35
N ARG A 52 -27.09 22.09 -10.00
CA ARG A 52 -25.98 21.76 -10.93
C ARG A 52 -25.42 20.35 -10.70
N ASP A 53 -26.21 19.33 -11.07
CA ASP A 53 -25.71 17.96 -11.16
C ASP A 53 -24.76 17.82 -12.36
N GLY A 54 -23.47 18.03 -12.09
CA GLY A 54 -22.37 17.91 -13.04
C GLY A 54 -21.83 16.48 -13.18
N THR A 55 -22.60 15.44 -12.83
CA THR A 55 -22.11 14.06 -12.99
C THR A 55 -21.90 13.71 -14.45
N ALA A 56 -20.63 13.53 -14.85
CA ALA A 56 -20.23 12.90 -16.11
C ALA A 56 -20.51 11.38 -16.14
N ASN A 57 -21.63 10.95 -15.55
CA ASN A 57 -22.14 9.59 -15.60
C ASN A 57 -22.68 9.32 -17.01
N ARG A 58 -21.79 8.94 -17.94
CA ARG A 58 -22.23 8.07 -19.04
C ARG A 58 -22.90 6.84 -18.39
N PRO A 59 -24.11 6.45 -18.80
CA PRO A 59 -24.86 5.43 -18.09
C PRO A 59 -24.11 4.11 -18.15
N GLN A 60 -23.69 3.61 -16.98
CA GLN A 60 -23.26 2.22 -16.84
C GLN A 60 -24.41 1.33 -17.31
N LYS A 61 -24.26 0.70 -18.48
CA LYS A 61 -25.10 -0.45 -18.86
C LYS A 61 -25.00 -1.47 -17.73
N ASN A 62 -26.09 -2.18 -17.44
CA ASN A 62 -26.12 -3.24 -16.43
C ASN A 62 -24.90 -4.17 -16.58
N ILE A 63 -23.92 -4.01 -15.69
CA ILE A 63 -22.72 -4.85 -15.67
C ILE A 63 -23.20 -6.26 -15.27
N PRO A 64 -22.85 -7.32 -16.04
CA PRO A 64 -23.32 -8.66 -15.73
C PRO A 64 -22.85 -9.12 -14.35
N GLU A 65 -23.65 -9.97 -13.69
CA GLU A 65 -23.19 -10.71 -12.50
C GLU A 65 -21.93 -11.53 -12.84
N LEU A 66 -21.04 -11.75 -11.87
CA LEU A 66 -19.75 -12.39 -12.15
C LEU A 66 -19.86 -13.86 -12.59
N SER A 67 -21.03 -14.50 -12.42
CA SER A 67 -21.39 -15.78 -13.07
C SER A 67 -21.56 -15.72 -14.59
N ALA A 68 -21.60 -14.53 -15.18
CA ALA A 68 -21.63 -14.28 -16.62
C ALA A 68 -20.30 -13.67 -17.14
N LEU A 69 -19.30 -13.47 -16.28
CA LEU A 69 -17.97 -13.06 -16.70
C LEU A 69 -17.27 -14.23 -17.41
N LEU A 70 -17.17 -14.14 -18.74
CA LEU A 70 -16.33 -15.01 -19.57
C LEU A 70 -14.86 -14.62 -19.43
N LEU A 71 -14.32 -14.80 -18.22
CA LEU A 71 -12.88 -14.76 -17.97
C LEU A 71 -12.16 -15.82 -18.83
N PRO A 72 -10.89 -15.58 -19.21
CA PRO A 72 -10.23 -16.32 -20.27
C PRO A 72 -10.19 -17.83 -19.98
N PRO A 73 -10.29 -18.68 -21.03
CA PRO A 73 -10.25 -20.12 -20.86
C PRO A 73 -8.92 -20.55 -20.24
N ILE A 74 -8.99 -21.54 -19.34
CA ILE A 74 -7.84 -22.18 -18.69
C ILE A 74 -6.79 -22.55 -19.76
N ALA A 75 -5.58 -22.01 -19.59
CA ALA A 75 -4.46 -22.23 -20.47
C ALA A 75 -3.84 -23.62 -20.28
N ASP A 76 -2.90 -24.01 -21.16
CA ASP A 76 -2.03 -25.15 -20.88
C ASP A 76 -1.26 -24.91 -19.56
N PRO A 77 -1.27 -25.85 -18.61
CA PRO A 77 -0.77 -25.60 -17.26
C PRO A 77 0.75 -25.40 -17.26
N VAL A 78 1.20 -24.35 -16.55
CA VAL A 78 2.60 -23.86 -16.52
C VAL A 78 3.57 -24.92 -15.98
N THR A 79 3.06 -25.87 -15.18
CA THR A 79 3.77 -27.08 -14.76
C THR A 79 2.98 -28.34 -15.14
N ALA A 80 3.68 -29.38 -15.60
CA ALA A 80 3.08 -30.69 -15.82
C ALA A 80 2.92 -31.50 -14.51
N ALA A 81 3.60 -31.10 -13.43
CA ALA A 81 3.73 -31.88 -12.20
C ALA A 81 2.42 -32.00 -11.37
N HIS A 82 1.49 -31.07 -11.56
CA HIS A 82 0.18 -31.01 -10.89
C HIS A 82 -1.00 -31.43 -11.78
N ARG A 83 -0.72 -31.82 -13.04
CA ARG A 83 -1.75 -32.06 -14.08
C ARG A 83 -2.78 -33.13 -13.71
N GLU A 84 -2.42 -34.08 -12.84
CA GLU A 84 -3.35 -35.11 -12.36
C GLU A 84 -4.44 -34.58 -11.41
N TYR A 85 -4.21 -33.47 -10.71
CA TYR A 85 -5.18 -32.90 -9.75
C TYR A 85 -6.20 -31.96 -10.40
N LEU A 86 -5.81 -31.26 -11.48
CA LEU A 86 -6.57 -30.12 -12.03
C LEU A 86 -8.02 -30.45 -12.38
N GLY A 87 -8.26 -31.65 -12.92
CA GLY A 87 -9.59 -32.12 -13.30
C GLY A 87 -10.47 -32.64 -12.16
N GLU A 88 -9.98 -32.75 -10.92
CA GLU A 88 -10.74 -33.34 -9.81
C GLU A 88 -11.74 -32.35 -9.20
N GLU A 89 -13.00 -32.75 -9.04
CA GLU A 89 -14.04 -31.92 -8.44
C GLU A 89 -13.83 -31.74 -6.92
N LEU A 90 -14.11 -30.54 -6.42
CA LEU A 90 -14.13 -30.26 -4.98
C LEU A 90 -15.51 -30.66 -4.45
N ILE A 91 -15.55 -31.78 -3.72
CA ILE A 91 -16.75 -32.31 -3.07
C ILE A 91 -16.40 -32.56 -1.61
N PHE A 92 -17.18 -32.02 -0.67
CA PHE A 92 -16.96 -32.28 0.75
C PHE A 92 -17.50 -33.67 1.17
N THR A 93 -16.63 -34.47 1.79
CA THR A 93 -17.00 -35.72 2.48
C THR A 93 -17.30 -35.43 3.94
N ASP A 94 -18.35 -36.02 4.51
CA ASP A 94 -18.63 -35.91 5.95
C ASP A 94 -17.49 -36.51 6.79
N ILE A 95 -17.20 -35.88 7.94
CA ILE A 95 -16.17 -36.36 8.86
C ILE A 95 -16.65 -37.67 9.52
N PRO A 96 -15.90 -38.78 9.42
CA PRO A 96 -16.36 -40.09 9.90
C PRO A 96 -16.80 -40.07 11.37
N GLY A 97 -18.09 -40.36 11.58
CA GLY A 97 -18.69 -40.46 12.92
C GLY A 97 -18.86 -39.12 13.64
N LEU A 98 -19.05 -37.98 12.96
CA LEU A 98 -19.33 -36.68 13.59
C LEU A 98 -20.73 -36.56 14.26
N GLU A 99 -21.41 -37.68 14.57
CA GLU A 99 -22.63 -37.67 15.38
C GLU A 99 -22.26 -37.24 16.82
N GLU A 100 -22.72 -36.07 17.26
CA GLU A 100 -22.51 -35.60 18.63
C GLU A 100 -23.25 -36.52 19.62
N THR A 101 -22.49 -37.27 20.41
CA THR A 101 -23.03 -38.16 21.44
C THR A 101 -23.30 -37.44 22.77
N GLY A 102 -22.80 -36.20 22.91
CA GLY A 102 -22.87 -35.41 24.14
C GLY A 102 -22.01 -35.96 25.28
N LYS A 103 -21.08 -36.88 24.96
CA LYS A 103 -20.20 -37.53 25.93
C LYS A 103 -18.87 -36.77 26.00
N LYS A 104 -18.27 -36.72 27.20
CA LYS A 104 -16.87 -36.31 27.35
C LYS A 104 -15.99 -37.28 26.54
N THR A 105 -15.02 -36.78 25.78
CA THR A 105 -14.05 -37.60 25.04
C THR A 105 -12.61 -37.15 25.29
N ALA A 106 -11.67 -37.98 24.87
CA ALA A 106 -10.26 -37.64 24.69
C ALA A 106 -9.68 -38.44 23.51
N VAL A 107 -8.50 -38.07 23.03
CA VAL A 107 -7.80 -38.77 21.95
C VAL A 107 -6.51 -39.37 22.48
N VAL A 108 -6.20 -40.60 22.10
CA VAL A 108 -4.88 -41.18 22.36
C VAL A 108 -3.82 -40.44 21.53
N GLY A 109 -2.93 -39.71 22.19
CA GLY A 109 -1.88 -38.88 21.59
C GLY A 109 -0.47 -39.34 21.91
N SER A 110 -0.31 -40.61 22.29
CA SER A 110 0.96 -41.24 22.67
C SER A 110 0.98 -42.69 22.22
N SER A 111 2.07 -43.07 21.56
CA SER A 111 2.38 -44.46 21.17
C SER A 111 2.48 -45.45 22.35
N LYS A 112 2.58 -44.96 23.59
CA LYS A 112 2.69 -45.77 24.81
C LYS A 112 1.35 -46.16 25.44
N CYS A 113 0.24 -45.53 25.05
CA CYS A 113 -1.05 -45.66 25.74
C CYS A 113 -1.48 -47.12 26.02
N ARG A 114 -1.97 -47.36 27.25
CA ARG A 114 -2.53 -48.63 27.70
C ARG A 114 -3.90 -48.45 28.35
N PHE A 115 -4.83 -49.31 27.95
CA PHE A 115 -6.15 -49.47 28.58
C PHE A 115 -6.12 -50.65 29.55
N PHE A 116 -6.67 -50.48 30.74
CA PHE A 116 -6.69 -51.49 31.80
C PHE A 116 -8.16 -51.89 32.08
N PRO A 117 -8.66 -53.00 31.50
CA PRO A 117 -10.06 -53.40 31.60
C PRO A 117 -10.42 -53.80 33.03
N ASN A 118 -11.58 -53.36 33.50
CA ASN A 118 -12.18 -53.72 34.79
C ASN A 118 -11.31 -53.43 36.05
N VAL A 119 -10.23 -52.64 35.94
CA VAL A 119 -9.39 -52.26 37.08
C VAL A 119 -9.93 -51.00 37.77
N THR A 120 -9.94 -50.99 39.10
CA THR A 120 -10.13 -49.78 39.92
C THR A 120 -8.81 -49.43 40.61
N VAL A 121 -8.36 -48.19 40.49
CA VAL A 121 -7.17 -47.65 41.15
C VAL A 121 -7.59 -46.57 42.14
N SER A 122 -6.99 -46.56 43.33
CA SER A 122 -7.32 -45.68 44.45
C SER A 122 -6.08 -45.17 45.20
N SER A 123 -4.99 -45.95 45.17
CA SER A 123 -3.74 -45.72 45.87
C SER A 123 -2.53 -45.99 44.94
N PRO A 124 -1.32 -45.47 45.24
CA PRO A 124 -0.11 -45.80 44.49
C PRO A 124 0.23 -47.30 44.48
N THR A 125 -0.04 -48.02 45.58
CA THR A 125 0.20 -49.46 45.70
C THR A 125 -0.66 -50.31 44.76
N ASP A 126 -1.82 -49.79 44.32
CA ASP A 126 -2.67 -50.52 43.37
C ASP A 126 -1.97 -50.63 42.00
N LEU A 127 -1.09 -49.67 41.65
CA LEU A 127 -0.33 -49.65 40.40
C LEU A 127 0.66 -50.82 40.29
N GLU A 128 1.20 -51.31 41.42
CA GLU A 128 2.12 -52.46 41.46
C GLU A 128 1.43 -53.78 41.04
N THR A 129 0.09 -53.79 41.01
CA THR A 129 -0.74 -54.95 40.67
C THR A 129 -1.48 -54.82 39.34
N LEU A 130 -1.21 -53.76 38.56
CA LEU A 130 -1.81 -53.57 37.24
C LEU A 130 -1.48 -54.74 36.30
N PRO A 131 -2.45 -55.28 35.54
CA PRO A 131 -2.14 -56.17 34.43
C PRO A 131 -1.37 -55.40 33.34
N ALA A 132 -0.70 -56.10 32.43
CA ALA A 132 0.18 -55.51 31.40
C ALA A 132 -0.47 -54.47 30.44
N GLY A 133 -1.79 -54.29 30.53
CA GLY A 133 -2.56 -53.35 29.72
C GLY A 133 -2.79 -53.82 28.29
N ILE A 134 -3.86 -53.32 27.68
CA ILE A 134 -4.15 -53.49 26.26
C ILE A 134 -3.62 -52.24 25.53
N PRO A 135 -2.70 -52.36 24.56
CA PRO A 135 -2.28 -51.23 23.73
C PRO A 135 -3.47 -50.59 23.02
N VAL A 136 -3.58 -49.26 23.10
CA VAL A 136 -4.57 -48.47 22.37
C VAL A 136 -3.85 -47.69 21.27
N PRO A 137 -4.26 -47.79 19.99
CA PRO A 137 -3.61 -47.06 18.89
C PRO A 137 -3.67 -45.54 19.07
N ILE A 138 -2.64 -44.83 18.59
CA ILE A 138 -2.66 -43.37 18.48
C ILE A 138 -3.79 -42.93 17.54
N GLY A 139 -4.41 -41.79 17.82
CA GLY A 139 -5.62 -41.32 17.13
C GLY A 139 -6.92 -42.00 17.56
N THR A 140 -6.90 -42.99 18.47
CA THR A 140 -8.14 -43.58 19.01
C THR A 140 -8.92 -42.54 19.81
N LEU A 141 -10.18 -42.29 19.45
CA LEU A 141 -11.13 -41.50 20.25
C LEU A 141 -11.71 -42.36 21.37
N LEU A 142 -11.57 -41.91 22.62
CA LEU A 142 -12.02 -42.62 23.82
C LEU A 142 -13.14 -41.83 24.53
N PRO A 143 -14.28 -42.47 24.89
CA PRO A 143 -15.32 -41.85 25.69
C PRO A 143 -14.92 -41.86 27.17
N ILE A 144 -14.81 -40.68 27.78
CA ILE A 144 -14.46 -40.52 29.20
C ILE A 144 -15.73 -40.68 30.04
N THR A 145 -15.90 -41.85 30.63
CA THR A 145 -17.17 -42.32 31.24
C THR A 145 -17.38 -41.84 32.68
N GLY A 146 -16.39 -41.23 33.31
CA GLY A 146 -16.46 -40.71 34.67
C GLY A 146 -15.45 -39.60 34.94
N ASP A 147 -15.48 -39.04 36.15
CA ASP A 147 -14.50 -38.04 36.57
C ASP A 147 -13.14 -38.67 36.87
N LYS A 148 -12.08 -37.84 36.81
CA LYS A 148 -10.70 -38.28 36.97
C LYS A 148 -10.42 -38.90 38.33
N ILE A 149 -9.70 -40.02 38.34
CA ILE A 149 -9.28 -40.73 39.54
C ILE A 149 -8.15 -39.93 40.21
N VAL A 150 -8.36 -39.54 41.46
CA VAL A 150 -7.42 -38.71 42.23
C VAL A 150 -6.71 -39.53 43.31
N ASN A 151 -5.37 -39.44 43.33
CA ASN A 151 -4.52 -40.05 44.35
C ASN A 151 -4.59 -39.21 45.63
N ARG A 152 -5.47 -39.60 46.57
CA ARG A 152 -5.67 -38.93 47.87
C ARG A 152 -4.53 -39.15 48.87
N THR A 153 -3.52 -39.94 48.50
CA THR A 153 -2.32 -40.28 49.27
C THR A 153 -1.05 -39.74 48.61
N SER A 154 -1.16 -38.79 47.68
CA SER A 154 -0.02 -38.23 46.96
C SER A 154 0.84 -37.35 47.86
N GLN A 155 2.17 -37.57 47.82
CA GLN A 155 3.16 -36.68 48.45
C GLN A 155 3.23 -35.28 47.81
N TYR A 156 2.51 -35.05 46.71
CA TYR A 156 2.32 -33.76 46.06
C TYR A 156 0.93 -33.20 46.41
N GLU A 157 0.81 -32.64 47.63
CA GLU A 157 -0.45 -32.25 48.29
C GLU A 157 -1.38 -31.34 47.46
N TRP A 158 -0.84 -30.64 46.46
CA TRP A 158 -1.54 -29.64 45.66
C TRP A 158 -2.22 -30.18 44.39
N PHE A 159 -1.89 -31.41 43.95
CA PHE A 159 -2.36 -31.93 42.65
C PHE A 159 -3.05 -33.31 42.70
N ASN A 160 -2.82 -34.13 43.73
CA ASN A 160 -3.44 -35.47 43.87
C ASN A 160 -3.27 -36.36 42.62
N VAL A 161 -2.10 -36.32 41.99
CA VAL A 161 -1.73 -37.12 40.80
C VAL A 161 -1.05 -38.44 41.18
N PHE A 162 -1.09 -39.39 40.26
CA PHE A 162 -0.28 -40.61 40.27
C PHE A 162 1.04 -40.37 39.52
N THR A 163 2.09 -41.06 39.95
CA THR A 163 3.31 -41.26 39.15
C THR A 163 3.19 -42.60 38.45
N PHE A 164 3.30 -42.63 37.12
CA PHE A 164 3.23 -43.84 36.31
C PHE A 164 4.12 -43.66 35.06
N GLU A 165 4.93 -44.67 34.73
CA GLU A 165 5.90 -44.64 33.62
C GLU A 165 6.69 -43.31 33.51
N ASP A 166 7.36 -42.92 34.60
CA ASP A 166 8.15 -41.69 34.76
C ASP A 166 7.41 -40.36 34.48
N ASN A 167 6.07 -40.39 34.47
CA ASN A 167 5.22 -39.23 34.21
C ASN A 167 4.16 -39.04 35.32
N PHE A 168 3.60 -37.83 35.41
CA PHE A 168 2.65 -37.43 36.45
C PHE A 168 1.29 -37.04 35.84
N ASN A 169 0.22 -37.76 36.17
CA ASN A 169 -1.15 -37.43 35.74
C ASN A 169 -2.21 -38.15 36.58
N TRP A 170 -3.48 -38.05 36.20
CA TRP A 170 -4.60 -38.83 36.74
C TRP A 170 -4.92 -40.02 35.83
N PHE A 171 -5.59 -41.04 36.37
CA PHE A 171 -6.25 -42.05 35.55
C PHE A 171 -7.70 -41.61 35.23
N TYR A 172 -8.20 -41.97 34.06
CA TYR A 172 -9.55 -41.61 33.60
C TYR A 172 -10.36 -42.87 33.31
N PRO A 173 -11.60 -42.97 33.84
CA PRO A 173 -12.54 -44.02 33.44
C PRO A 173 -12.91 -43.88 31.96
N THR A 174 -12.85 -44.98 31.22
CA THR A 174 -13.16 -45.03 29.79
C THR A 174 -13.84 -46.35 29.42
N GLU A 175 -14.40 -46.39 28.22
CA GLU A 175 -14.79 -47.63 27.53
C GLU A 175 -13.84 -47.87 26.35
N TYR A 176 -13.51 -49.11 26.04
CA TYR A 176 -12.77 -49.49 24.82
C TYR A 176 -13.21 -50.87 24.35
N ASN A 177 -13.53 -51.01 23.05
CA ASN A 177 -14.08 -52.24 22.45
C ASN A 177 -15.32 -52.83 23.17
N GLY A 178 -16.09 -52.01 23.87
CA GLY A 178 -17.27 -52.43 24.65
C GLY A 178 -16.98 -52.89 26.08
N GLU A 179 -15.73 -52.86 26.53
CA GLU A 179 -15.36 -53.13 27.94
C GLU A 179 -15.08 -51.82 28.70
N PRO A 180 -15.52 -51.70 29.97
CA PRO A 180 -15.17 -50.59 30.85
C PRO A 180 -13.78 -50.79 31.48
N GLY A 181 -13.05 -49.69 31.71
CA GLY A 181 -11.74 -49.71 32.34
C GLY A 181 -11.15 -48.32 32.54
N ILE A 182 -9.83 -48.24 32.63
CA ILE A 182 -9.10 -46.98 32.83
C ILE A 182 -7.95 -46.79 31.85
N VAL A 183 -7.58 -45.54 31.61
CA VAL A 183 -6.39 -45.10 30.85
C VAL A 183 -5.63 -44.01 31.62
N PHE A 184 -4.33 -43.88 31.38
CA PHE A 184 -3.49 -42.86 32.02
C PHE A 184 -3.52 -41.54 31.25
N GLY A 185 -3.73 -40.43 31.96
CA GLY A 185 -3.97 -39.13 31.34
C GLY A 185 -2.77 -38.46 30.69
N ALA A 186 -1.55 -38.97 30.88
CA ALA A 186 -0.36 -38.43 30.20
C ALA A 186 -0.33 -38.79 28.70
N ASP A 187 -1.03 -39.85 28.32
CA ASP A 187 -1.12 -40.37 26.95
C ASP A 187 -2.30 -39.78 26.15
N LEU A 188 -3.07 -38.89 26.76
CA LEU A 188 -4.32 -38.35 26.20
C LEU A 188 -4.20 -36.88 25.78
N TYR A 189 -4.49 -36.61 24.51
CA TYR A 189 -4.74 -35.26 24.00
C TYR A 189 -6.22 -34.89 24.18
N GLY A 190 -6.48 -33.60 24.38
CA GLY A 190 -7.84 -33.04 24.26
C GLY A 190 -8.81 -33.35 25.41
N LEU A 191 -8.31 -33.79 26.56
CA LEU A 191 -9.07 -33.87 27.80
C LEU A 191 -9.68 -32.50 28.15
N GLY A 192 -11.00 -32.36 27.99
CA GLY A 192 -11.75 -31.13 28.25
C GLY A 192 -12.06 -30.26 27.02
N LYS A 193 -11.66 -30.68 25.82
CA LYS A 193 -12.07 -30.05 24.55
C LYS A 193 -13.45 -30.53 24.11
N SER A 194 -14.01 -29.90 23.08
CA SER A 194 -15.25 -30.35 22.47
C SER A 194 -15.12 -31.74 21.84
N GLU A 195 -16.25 -32.45 21.73
CA GLU A 195 -16.33 -33.75 21.06
C GLU A 195 -15.82 -33.63 19.59
N THR A 196 -16.12 -32.51 18.95
CA THR A 196 -15.69 -32.13 17.59
C THR A 196 -14.18 -31.92 17.46
N GLU A 197 -13.54 -31.11 18.32
CA GLU A 197 -12.08 -30.93 18.31
C GLU A 197 -11.34 -32.26 18.50
N ASN A 198 -11.87 -33.12 19.37
CA ASN A 198 -11.31 -34.45 19.62
C ASN A 198 -11.50 -35.39 18.42
N ARG A 199 -12.65 -35.35 17.72
CA ARG A 199 -12.85 -36.09 16.47
C ARG A 199 -11.89 -35.64 15.36
N ILE A 200 -11.66 -34.34 15.22
CA ILE A 200 -10.69 -33.80 14.24
C ILE A 200 -9.24 -34.18 14.64
N ALA A 201 -8.89 -34.12 15.93
CA ALA A 201 -7.56 -34.53 16.41
C ALA A 201 -7.30 -36.04 16.26
N ALA A 202 -8.32 -36.88 16.48
CA ALA A 202 -8.29 -38.31 16.19
C ALA A 202 -7.99 -38.55 14.71
N MET A 203 -8.72 -37.86 13.82
CA MET A 203 -8.49 -37.93 12.37
C MET A 203 -7.05 -37.54 12.00
N LEU A 204 -6.57 -36.38 12.46
CA LEU A 204 -5.20 -35.90 12.20
C LEU A 204 -4.09 -36.87 12.66
N TYR A 205 -4.25 -37.54 13.81
CA TYR A 205 -3.33 -38.59 14.24
C TYR A 205 -3.43 -39.85 13.36
N SER A 206 -4.65 -40.24 12.95
CA SER A 206 -4.88 -41.45 12.17
C SER A 206 -4.44 -41.37 10.70
N THR A 207 -4.29 -40.15 10.15
CA THR A 207 -3.90 -39.91 8.75
C THR A 207 -2.60 -39.13 8.60
N GLU A 208 -1.84 -38.98 9.69
CA GLU A 208 -0.58 -38.21 9.75
C GLU A 208 -0.68 -36.76 9.22
N GLY A 209 -1.88 -36.15 9.30
CA GLY A 209 -2.15 -34.79 8.82
C GLY A 209 -2.39 -34.65 7.31
N ARG A 210 -2.33 -35.76 6.56
CA ARG A 210 -2.67 -35.87 5.13
C ARG A 210 -4.11 -36.35 4.97
N PHE A 211 -4.81 -35.98 3.90
CA PHE A 211 -6.15 -36.52 3.60
C PHE A 211 -6.36 -36.87 2.11
N ASP A 212 -7.13 -37.93 1.86
CA ASP A 212 -7.49 -38.40 0.51
C ASP A 212 -8.84 -37.84 0.01
N SER A 213 -9.56 -37.11 0.87
CA SER A 213 -10.84 -36.43 0.61
C SER A 213 -10.84 -35.03 1.22
N PHE A 214 -11.58 -34.08 0.61
CA PHE A 214 -11.85 -32.79 1.25
C PHE A 214 -12.87 -32.98 2.37
N TYR A 215 -12.46 -32.70 3.61
CA TYR A 215 -13.37 -32.62 4.76
C TYR A 215 -13.79 -31.16 4.99
N PRO A 216 -15.00 -30.89 5.54
CA PRO A 216 -15.55 -29.55 5.75
C PRO A 216 -14.89 -28.78 6.92
N ILE A 217 -13.55 -28.79 6.99
CA ILE A 217 -12.74 -28.19 8.05
C ILE A 217 -11.52 -27.44 7.49
N SER A 218 -11.05 -26.45 8.26
CA SER A 218 -9.68 -25.91 8.16
C SER A 218 -9.05 -25.91 9.55
N GLY A 219 -7.99 -26.70 9.73
CA GLY A 219 -7.48 -27.04 11.06
C GLY A 219 -8.55 -27.66 11.94
N TYR A 220 -8.72 -27.15 13.16
CA TYR A 220 -9.79 -27.57 14.07
C TYR A 220 -11.16 -26.90 13.85
N SER A 221 -11.31 -26.03 12.84
CA SER A 221 -12.54 -25.26 12.62
C SER A 221 -13.41 -25.88 11.52
N ILE A 222 -14.68 -26.16 11.81
CA ILE A 222 -15.68 -26.51 10.78
C ILE A 222 -15.95 -25.27 9.89
N LEU A 223 -16.00 -25.48 8.58
CA LEU A 223 -16.25 -24.43 7.60
C LEU A 223 -17.75 -24.05 7.58
N PRO A 224 -18.09 -22.74 7.60
CA PRO A 224 -19.48 -22.27 7.42
C PRO A 224 -20.11 -22.78 6.11
N GLY A 225 -21.43 -22.99 6.10
CA GLY A 225 -22.16 -23.44 4.89
C GLY A 225 -21.86 -22.57 3.67
N GLU A 226 -22.01 -21.26 3.82
CA GLU A 226 -21.69 -20.23 2.81
C GLU A 226 -20.23 -20.27 2.29
N VAL A 227 -19.26 -20.72 3.11
CA VAL A 227 -17.86 -20.91 2.68
C VAL A 227 -17.70 -22.22 1.91
N ARG A 228 -18.39 -23.30 2.31
CA ARG A 228 -18.34 -24.60 1.62
C ARG A 228 -18.98 -24.53 0.23
N GLU A 229 -20.19 -23.97 0.14
CA GLU A 229 -20.92 -23.78 -1.12
C GLU A 229 -20.12 -22.94 -2.12
N ALA A 230 -19.42 -21.90 -1.63
CA ALA A 230 -18.54 -21.07 -2.45
C ALA A 230 -17.23 -21.78 -2.85
N LEU A 231 -16.66 -22.64 -2.00
CA LEU A 231 -15.51 -23.48 -2.35
C LEU A 231 -15.85 -24.53 -3.42
N GLU A 232 -16.97 -25.25 -3.28
CA GLU A 232 -17.42 -26.24 -4.26
C GLU A 232 -17.71 -25.58 -5.63
N LYS A 233 -18.30 -24.37 -5.63
CA LYS A 233 -18.58 -23.61 -6.84
C LYS A 233 -17.33 -22.99 -7.49
N ASN A 234 -16.45 -22.37 -6.70
CA ASN A 234 -15.42 -21.45 -7.21
C ASN A 234 -13.97 -21.91 -6.93
N ARG A 235 -13.72 -23.03 -6.24
CA ARG A 235 -12.38 -23.51 -5.78
C ARG A 235 -11.51 -22.45 -5.06
N LEU A 236 -12.13 -21.38 -4.57
CA LEU A 236 -11.52 -20.28 -3.83
C LEU A 236 -12.66 -19.52 -3.14
N VAL A 237 -12.39 -18.98 -1.95
CA VAL A 237 -13.24 -17.97 -1.32
C VAL A 237 -12.39 -16.76 -0.98
N ILE A 238 -12.95 -15.57 -1.21
CA ILE A 238 -12.43 -14.28 -0.75
C ILE A 238 -13.52 -13.70 0.17
N GLN A 239 -13.15 -13.34 1.40
CA GLN A 239 -14.09 -12.88 2.43
C GLN A 239 -13.63 -11.56 3.04
N GLU A 240 -14.56 -10.63 3.25
CA GLU A 240 -14.33 -9.40 4.00
C GLU A 240 -13.88 -9.68 5.45
N VAL A 241 -13.03 -8.82 5.99
CA VAL A 241 -12.55 -8.89 7.38
C VAL A 241 -12.80 -7.55 8.07
N THR A 242 -13.20 -7.59 9.33
CA THR A 242 -13.40 -6.41 10.17
C THR A 242 -12.24 -6.19 11.14
N LYS A 243 -11.96 -4.93 11.46
CA LYS A 243 -10.98 -4.50 12.49
C LYS A 243 -11.14 -5.13 13.89
N ASN A 244 -12.27 -5.82 14.12
CA ASN A 244 -12.61 -6.46 15.39
C ASN A 244 -12.15 -7.93 15.45
N GLU A 245 -11.71 -8.53 14.33
CA GLU A 245 -11.29 -9.94 14.24
C GLU A 245 -9.82 -10.17 14.62
N TYR A 246 -9.01 -9.11 14.70
CA TYR A 246 -7.59 -9.10 15.03
C TYR A 246 -7.27 -7.93 15.98
N ARG A 247 -5.99 -7.73 16.33
CA ARG A 247 -5.53 -6.57 17.11
C ARG A 247 -4.13 -6.15 16.67
N LEU A 248 -3.90 -4.84 16.57
CA LEU A 248 -2.59 -4.24 16.31
C LEU A 248 -1.85 -3.95 17.62
N SER A 249 -0.52 -4.07 17.62
CA SER A 249 0.39 -3.75 18.74
C SER A 249 1.84 -3.69 18.24
N ALA A 250 2.83 -3.38 19.08
CA ALA A 250 4.24 -3.49 18.68
C ALA A 250 4.62 -4.93 18.24
N ASP A 251 4.02 -5.95 18.85
CA ASP A 251 4.18 -7.36 18.44
C ASP A 251 3.33 -7.74 17.21
N LYS A 252 2.44 -6.84 16.75
CA LYS A 252 1.49 -6.98 15.64
C LYS A 252 1.38 -5.66 14.84
N PRO A 253 2.46 -5.22 14.17
CA PRO A 253 2.64 -3.86 13.67
C PRO A 253 1.97 -3.52 12.31
N ASP A 254 1.13 -4.42 11.78
CA ASP A 254 0.36 -4.23 10.53
C ASP A 254 -0.86 -5.17 10.51
N ASP A 255 -1.90 -4.87 9.73
CA ASP A 255 -3.13 -5.64 9.63
C ASP A 255 -2.93 -7.03 8.98
N LEU A 256 -2.23 -7.13 7.85
CA LEU A 256 -2.00 -8.40 7.14
C LEU A 256 -1.09 -9.30 7.97
N ILE A 257 -0.03 -8.71 8.53
CA ILE A 257 0.85 -9.33 9.54
C ILE A 257 0.01 -9.89 10.69
N ALA A 258 -0.79 -9.04 11.35
CA ALA A 258 -1.57 -9.44 12.51
C ALA A 258 -2.61 -10.52 12.20
N LEU A 259 -3.23 -10.48 11.02
CA LEU A 259 -4.20 -11.45 10.55
C LEU A 259 -3.56 -12.82 10.32
N TYR A 260 -2.43 -12.89 9.62
CA TYR A 260 -1.66 -14.11 9.47
C TYR A 260 -1.19 -14.67 10.84
N MET A 261 -0.76 -13.81 11.77
CA MET A 261 -0.35 -14.24 13.14
C MET A 261 -1.52 -14.88 13.89
N ASP A 262 -2.74 -14.42 13.66
CA ASP A 262 -3.94 -14.93 14.33
C ASP A 262 -4.48 -16.23 13.71
N LEU A 263 -3.92 -16.71 12.60
CA LEU A 263 -4.05 -18.10 12.15
C LEU A 263 -3.21 -19.06 13.02
N TYR A 264 -2.00 -18.65 13.40
CA TYR A 264 -1.06 -19.50 14.14
C TYR A 264 -1.31 -19.53 15.66
N LYS A 265 -1.98 -18.50 16.19
CA LYS A 265 -2.15 -18.25 17.64
C LYS A 265 -2.53 -19.48 18.46
N THR A 266 -1.77 -19.70 19.53
CA THR A 266 -2.14 -20.53 20.68
C THR A 266 -3.10 -19.77 21.62
N SER A 267 -3.94 -20.49 22.37
CA SER A 267 -4.72 -19.85 23.44
C SER A 267 -3.83 -19.54 24.64
N TYR A 268 -3.85 -18.29 25.13
CA TYR A 268 -2.96 -17.80 26.20
C TYR A 268 -3.40 -18.26 27.62
N SER A 269 -4.31 -19.24 27.73
CA SER A 269 -5.15 -19.43 28.93
C SER A 269 -4.73 -20.57 29.88
N SER A 270 -3.86 -21.51 29.46
CA SER A 270 -3.26 -22.48 30.40
C SER A 270 -1.89 -22.98 29.95
N TYR A 271 -0.99 -23.22 30.91
CA TYR A 271 0.32 -23.85 30.73
C TYR A 271 0.27 -25.32 30.27
N SER A 272 -0.93 -25.86 30.04
CA SER A 272 -1.18 -27.28 29.76
C SER A 272 -1.83 -27.56 28.41
N ASP A 273 -2.41 -26.54 27.74
CA ASP A 273 -3.17 -26.78 26.51
C ASP A 273 -2.64 -26.00 25.31
N ASN A 274 -1.76 -26.67 24.55
CA ASN A 274 -1.09 -26.11 23.38
C ASN A 274 -1.99 -26.19 22.13
N THR A 275 -3.14 -25.51 22.21
CA THR A 275 -4.11 -25.33 21.11
C THR A 275 -3.61 -24.33 20.08
N TYR A 276 -2.61 -24.71 19.29
CA TYR A 276 -2.49 -24.15 17.94
C TYR A 276 -3.82 -24.42 17.20
N ARG A 277 -4.34 -23.44 16.45
CA ARG A 277 -5.53 -23.65 15.61
C ARG A 277 -5.32 -24.71 14.51
N ARG A 278 -4.05 -25.08 14.23
CA ARG A 278 -3.58 -26.06 13.22
C ARG A 278 -4.20 -25.89 11.83
N ILE A 279 -4.54 -24.64 11.51
CA ILE A 279 -4.95 -24.22 10.18
C ILE A 279 -3.76 -24.46 9.23
N PRO A 280 -3.95 -25.10 8.07
CA PRO A 280 -2.95 -25.07 7.02
C PRO A 280 -2.85 -23.63 6.51
N VAL A 281 -1.80 -22.92 6.89
CA VAL A 281 -1.48 -21.58 6.36
C VAL A 281 -1.07 -21.67 4.89
N PHE A 282 -1.63 -20.81 4.04
CA PHE A 282 -1.20 -20.54 2.68
C PHE A 282 -0.56 -19.14 2.65
N ILE A 283 0.75 -19.07 2.38
CA ILE A 283 1.48 -17.81 2.28
C ILE A 283 1.37 -17.29 0.86
N THR A 284 0.67 -16.17 0.70
CA THR A 284 0.45 -15.51 -0.59
C THR A 284 1.71 -14.80 -1.08
N THR A 285 1.79 -14.55 -2.40
CA THR A 285 2.74 -13.54 -2.90
C THR A 285 2.41 -12.19 -2.30
N ASP A 286 1.12 -11.89 -2.06
CA ASP A 286 0.68 -10.73 -1.30
C ASP A 286 1.56 -10.59 -0.07
N LEU A 287 1.63 -11.49 0.91
CA LEU A 287 2.42 -11.26 2.14
C LEU A 287 3.92 -10.90 1.96
N ALA A 288 4.58 -11.24 0.84
CA ALA A 288 5.96 -10.84 0.55
C ALA A 288 6.09 -9.74 -0.53
N ALA A 289 4.99 -9.40 -1.20
CA ALA A 289 4.80 -8.24 -2.07
C ALA A 289 4.33 -7.02 -1.26
N HIS A 290 3.43 -7.28 -0.31
CA HIS A 290 3.66 -7.19 1.14
C HIS A 290 5.15 -7.44 1.54
N GLY A 291 5.51 -7.52 2.81
CA GLY A 291 6.88 -7.30 3.33
C GLY A 291 7.68 -6.04 2.92
N GLN A 292 8.17 -6.06 1.69
CA GLN A 292 9.17 -5.22 1.05
C GLN A 292 8.99 -3.70 1.20
N HIS A 293 7.79 -3.14 1.10
CA HIS A 293 7.60 -1.68 1.20
C HIS A 293 7.53 -1.11 2.60
N ILE A 294 7.03 -1.79 3.64
CA ILE A 294 7.14 -1.18 4.98
C ILE A 294 8.64 -1.05 5.34
N LEU A 295 9.50 -1.90 4.77
CA LEU A 295 10.95 -1.67 4.76
C LEU A 295 11.35 -0.48 3.88
N PHE A 296 10.90 -0.39 2.63
CA PHE A 296 11.26 0.70 1.71
C PHE A 296 10.74 2.09 2.14
N ASP A 297 9.45 2.23 2.49
CA ASP A 297 8.79 3.39 3.12
C ASP A 297 9.67 3.98 4.24
N ARG A 298 10.05 3.12 5.20
CA ARG A 298 10.88 3.50 6.37
C ARG A 298 12.31 3.83 5.98
N ILE A 299 12.91 3.10 5.03
CA ILE A 299 14.22 3.46 4.46
C ILE A 299 14.14 4.86 3.84
N MET A 300 13.13 5.15 3.02
CA MET A 300 12.95 6.45 2.38
C MET A 300 12.81 7.57 3.42
N GLN A 301 11.96 7.42 4.43
CA GLN A 301 11.84 8.40 5.52
C GLN A 301 13.18 8.73 6.19
N ALA A 302 13.96 7.71 6.56
CA ALA A 302 15.27 7.92 7.18
C ALA A 302 16.27 8.60 6.21
N LEU A 303 16.24 8.25 4.93
CA LEU A 303 17.08 8.92 3.91
C LEU A 303 16.66 10.37 3.70
N GLU A 304 15.37 10.67 3.67
CA GLU A 304 14.86 12.02 3.48
C GLU A 304 15.21 12.92 4.66
N GLU A 305 14.97 12.45 5.87
CA GLU A 305 15.20 13.19 7.10
C GLU A 305 16.70 13.37 7.43
N ASP A 306 17.48 12.29 7.42
CA ASP A 306 18.87 12.29 7.90
C ASP A 306 19.93 12.38 6.78
N PHE A 307 19.61 12.02 5.53
CA PHE A 307 20.56 12.11 4.41
C PHE A 307 20.26 13.28 3.46
N PHE A 308 19.04 13.43 2.94
CA PHE A 308 18.71 14.41 1.91
C PHE A 308 18.47 15.81 2.49
N VAL A 309 17.66 16.02 3.53
CA VAL A 309 17.40 17.36 4.11
C VAL A 309 18.68 18.11 4.51
N PRO A 310 19.67 17.51 5.21
CA PRO A 310 20.90 18.22 5.57
C PRO A 310 21.75 18.62 4.35
N ARG A 311 21.77 17.78 3.31
CA ARG A 311 22.46 18.06 2.04
C ARG A 311 21.73 19.13 1.23
N LEU A 312 20.40 19.11 1.18
CA LEU A 312 19.59 20.09 0.46
C LEU A 312 19.71 21.48 1.10
N LYS A 313 19.72 21.56 2.44
CA LYS A 313 20.04 22.79 3.20
C LYS A 313 21.44 23.34 2.87
N LYS A 314 22.44 22.47 2.75
CA LYS A 314 23.80 22.84 2.34
C LYS A 314 23.82 23.39 0.91
N LEU A 315 23.19 22.67 -0.03
CA LEU A 315 23.10 23.03 -1.44
C LEU A 315 22.45 24.41 -1.63
N MET A 316 21.31 24.67 -0.98
CA MET A 316 20.61 25.95 -1.10
C MET A 316 21.46 27.12 -0.61
N LYS A 317 22.02 27.01 0.60
CA LYS A 317 22.91 28.02 1.16
C LYS A 317 24.11 28.32 0.25
N ASN A 318 24.67 27.28 -0.38
CA ASN A 318 25.79 27.43 -1.31
C ASN A 318 25.38 28.04 -2.66
N TYR A 319 24.16 27.77 -3.16
CA TYR A 319 23.57 28.44 -4.32
C TYR A 319 23.35 29.93 -4.06
N THR A 320 22.70 30.27 -2.96
CA THR A 320 22.43 31.66 -2.55
C THR A 320 23.74 32.44 -2.34
N ALA A 321 24.76 31.81 -1.75
CA ALA A 321 26.09 32.40 -1.62
C ALA A 321 26.81 32.57 -2.98
N GLY A 322 26.63 31.66 -3.93
CA GLY A 322 27.16 31.77 -5.29
C GLY A 322 26.53 32.93 -6.07
N LEU A 323 25.20 33.08 -6.00
CA LEU A 323 24.49 34.20 -6.63
C LEU A 323 24.89 35.56 -6.02
N ALA A 324 25.08 35.64 -4.70
CA ALA A 324 25.36 36.90 -4.00
C ALA A 324 26.60 37.67 -4.50
N GLY A 325 27.53 37.02 -5.21
CA GLY A 325 28.69 37.66 -5.85
C GLY A 325 28.46 38.19 -7.28
N THR A 326 27.25 38.06 -7.83
CA THR A 326 26.96 38.34 -9.25
C THR A 326 26.59 39.80 -9.49
N ASP A 327 27.32 40.49 -10.39
CA ASP A 327 26.83 41.75 -10.97
C ASP A 327 25.63 41.46 -11.88
N HIS A 328 24.47 41.94 -11.45
CA HIS A 328 23.17 41.75 -12.06
C HIS A 328 22.56 43.08 -12.56
N SER A 329 23.39 44.13 -12.69
CA SER A 329 22.93 45.48 -13.03
C SER A 329 22.14 45.57 -14.33
N GLY A 330 22.47 44.75 -15.33
CA GLY A 330 21.74 44.64 -16.60
C GLY A 330 20.71 43.50 -16.70
N PHE A 331 20.51 42.69 -15.65
CA PHE A 331 19.54 41.57 -15.63
C PHE A 331 18.86 41.40 -14.26
N SER A 332 18.55 42.52 -13.59
CA SER A 332 18.12 42.57 -12.19
C SER A 332 16.87 41.72 -11.88
N GLU A 333 15.93 41.61 -12.80
CA GLU A 333 14.74 40.75 -12.65
C GLU A 333 15.07 39.27 -12.72
N THR A 334 15.91 38.87 -13.68
CA THR A 334 16.41 37.49 -13.81
C THR A 334 17.10 37.04 -12.53
N TYR A 335 17.91 37.93 -11.95
CA TYR A 335 18.56 37.72 -10.66
C TYR A 335 17.57 37.62 -9.51
N GLU A 336 16.62 38.56 -9.42
CA GLU A 336 15.54 38.55 -8.42
C GLU A 336 14.75 37.24 -8.45
N LYS A 337 14.33 36.75 -9.63
CA LYS A 337 13.58 35.49 -9.75
C LYS A 337 14.42 34.26 -9.36
N ALA A 338 15.70 34.22 -9.75
CA ALA A 338 16.60 33.13 -9.35
C ALA A 338 16.83 33.10 -7.83
N VAL A 339 16.98 34.25 -7.19
CA VAL A 339 17.14 34.35 -5.72
C VAL A 339 15.85 34.00 -4.99
N LEU A 340 14.69 34.54 -5.41
CA LEU A 340 13.40 34.22 -4.78
C LEU A 340 13.05 32.73 -4.88
N TYR A 341 13.34 32.09 -6.02
CA TYR A 341 13.15 30.64 -6.22
C TYR A 341 13.90 29.79 -5.18
N LEU A 342 15.15 30.15 -4.88
CA LEU A 342 15.95 29.48 -3.86
C LEU A 342 15.46 29.83 -2.44
N GLN A 343 15.09 31.09 -2.21
CA GLN A 343 14.64 31.56 -0.88
C GLN A 343 13.31 30.94 -0.42
N VAL A 344 12.40 30.58 -1.33
CA VAL A 344 11.20 29.79 -0.99
C VAL A 344 11.60 28.41 -0.45
N ALA A 345 12.54 27.73 -1.11
CA ALA A 345 13.06 26.45 -0.63
C ALA A 345 13.85 26.58 0.68
N GLU A 346 14.69 27.61 0.82
CA GLU A 346 15.36 27.91 2.10
C GLU A 346 14.33 28.13 3.22
N ALA A 347 13.26 28.90 2.99
CA ALA A 347 12.23 29.16 3.98
C ALA A 347 11.49 27.87 4.39
N LEU A 348 11.10 27.02 3.44
CA LEU A 348 10.49 25.71 3.72
C LEU A 348 11.41 24.82 4.57
N LEU A 349 12.69 24.75 4.21
CA LEU A 349 13.69 23.97 4.92
C LEU A 349 14.00 24.53 6.32
N ASP A 350 14.03 25.85 6.49
CA ASP A 350 14.28 26.50 7.78
C ASP A 350 13.09 26.44 8.72
N LEU A 351 11.86 26.35 8.19
CA LEU A 351 10.64 26.06 8.95
C LEU A 351 10.61 24.65 9.54
N ALA A 352 11.33 23.68 8.95
CA ALA A 352 11.42 22.32 9.46
C ALA A 352 11.83 22.31 10.96
N PRO A 353 11.17 21.52 11.82
CA PRO A 353 11.47 21.46 13.24
C PRO A 353 12.88 20.92 13.51
N GLU A 354 13.33 21.09 14.75
CA GLU A 354 14.60 20.56 15.22
C GLU A 354 14.39 19.14 15.76
N LYS A 355 15.08 18.15 15.17
CA LYS A 355 15.16 16.78 15.67
C LYS A 355 16.00 16.77 16.96
N ILE A 356 15.41 16.28 18.05
CA ILE A 356 16.03 16.20 19.36
C ILE A 356 15.99 14.76 19.83
N GLU A 357 17.16 14.13 19.86
CA GLU A 357 17.35 12.88 20.60
C GLU A 357 17.47 13.19 22.09
N GLN A 358 16.60 12.57 22.88
CA GLN A 358 16.63 12.61 24.34
C GLN A 358 16.50 11.19 24.91
N GLN A 359 16.59 11.04 26.23
CA GLN A 359 16.26 9.79 26.90
C GLN A 359 14.90 9.91 27.59
N ASP A 360 14.05 8.90 27.39
CA ASP A 360 12.79 8.77 28.10
C ASP A 360 13.02 8.52 29.61
N ARG A 361 11.94 8.49 30.39
CA ARG A 361 12.01 8.24 31.85
C ARG A 361 12.54 6.86 32.26
N TYR A 362 12.88 6.00 31.29
CA TYR A 362 13.45 4.66 31.48
C TYR A 362 14.87 4.54 30.88
N GLY A 363 15.43 5.61 30.30
CA GLY A 363 16.79 5.64 29.72
C GLY A 363 16.87 5.18 28.25
N ARG A 364 15.74 5.02 27.56
CA ARG A 364 15.70 4.66 26.13
C ARG A 364 15.77 5.92 25.27
N SER A 365 16.44 5.85 24.12
CA SER A 365 16.47 6.97 23.17
C SER A 365 15.07 7.23 22.61
N GLU A 366 14.65 8.48 22.65
CA GLU A 366 13.38 9.01 22.15
C GLU A 366 13.69 10.19 21.23
N THR A 367 13.13 10.18 20.02
CA THR A 367 13.23 11.29 19.07
C THR A 367 12.02 12.19 19.24
N THR A 368 12.24 13.47 19.50
CA THR A 368 11.18 14.50 19.52
C THR A 368 11.47 15.58 18.50
N TYR A 369 10.41 16.18 17.95
CA TYR A 369 10.51 17.27 16.97
C TYR A 369 10.06 18.57 17.64
N ARG A 370 10.95 19.56 17.73
CA ARG A 370 10.63 20.88 18.26
C ARG A 370 10.39 21.87 17.14
N ASP A 371 9.15 22.32 17.01
CA ASP A 371 8.78 23.40 16.11
C ASP A 371 9.50 24.71 16.44
N LYS A 372 9.72 25.51 15.40
CA LYS A 372 10.32 26.85 15.49
C LYS A 372 9.23 27.91 15.46
N ASP A 373 9.55 29.10 15.95
CA ASP A 373 8.72 30.28 15.75
C ASP A 373 8.64 30.60 14.25
N ARG A 374 7.45 30.39 13.66
CA ARG A 374 7.17 30.57 12.24
C ARG A 374 7.41 32.02 11.79
N GLU A 375 6.99 32.99 12.60
CA GLU A 375 7.12 34.41 12.28
C GLU A 375 8.58 34.85 12.40
N GLN A 376 9.30 34.37 13.42
CA GLN A 376 10.74 34.58 13.52
C GLN A 376 11.48 34.00 12.30
N VAL A 377 11.12 32.79 11.85
CA VAL A 377 11.69 32.17 10.65
C VAL A 377 11.38 33.00 9.40
N LEU A 378 10.11 33.34 9.16
CA LEU A 378 9.63 34.02 7.94
C LEU A 378 9.95 35.51 7.88
N SER A 379 10.24 36.17 9.01
CA SER A 379 10.70 37.57 9.06
C SER A 379 12.01 37.81 8.32
N ARG A 380 12.82 36.76 8.11
CA ARG A 380 14.14 36.82 7.46
C ARG A 380 14.09 36.85 5.92
N TYR A 381 12.93 36.59 5.33
CA TYR A 381 12.73 36.50 3.87
C TYR A 381 11.93 37.71 3.32
N PRO A 382 11.92 37.95 2.00
CA PRO A 382 11.08 38.98 1.37
C PRO A 382 9.57 38.69 1.46
N ASP A 383 8.73 39.73 1.30
CA ASP A 383 7.27 39.57 1.32
C ASP A 383 6.72 38.66 0.21
N LEU A 384 7.36 38.61 -0.97
CA LEU A 384 6.97 37.68 -2.03
C LEU A 384 7.19 36.21 -1.61
N VAL A 385 8.26 35.93 -0.86
CA VAL A 385 8.50 34.59 -0.30
C VAL A 385 7.45 34.26 0.77
N ARG A 386 7.11 35.21 1.66
CA ARG A 386 6.02 35.01 2.64
C ARG A 386 4.68 34.70 1.96
N GLN A 387 4.35 35.40 0.88
CA GLN A 387 3.11 35.18 0.13
C GLN A 387 3.10 33.82 -0.60
N GLU A 388 4.23 33.42 -1.19
CA GLU A 388 4.39 32.10 -1.82
C GLU A 388 4.25 30.97 -0.79
N ILE A 389 4.90 31.09 0.37
CA ILE A 389 4.77 30.16 1.50
C ILE A 389 3.31 30.06 1.98
N ALA A 390 2.59 31.18 2.10
CA ALA A 390 1.19 31.17 2.52
C ALA A 390 0.28 30.42 1.54
N LYS A 391 0.55 30.47 0.23
CA LYS A 391 -0.17 29.66 -0.77
C LYS A 391 0.20 28.18 -0.71
N ILE A 392 1.48 27.86 -0.48
CA ILE A 392 1.97 26.49 -0.23
C ILE A 392 1.38 25.91 1.06
N ASP A 393 1.11 26.74 2.08
CA ASP A 393 0.42 26.33 3.31
C ASP A 393 -1.07 26.03 3.07
N ALA A 394 -1.77 26.95 2.38
CA ALA A 394 -3.21 26.84 2.12
C ALA A 394 -3.56 25.75 1.11
N ALA A 395 -2.66 25.46 0.16
CA ALA A 395 -2.80 24.42 -0.86
C ALA A 395 -4.02 24.54 -1.78
N GLU A 396 -4.51 25.78 -2.00
CA GLU A 396 -5.78 26.08 -2.70
C GLU A 396 -5.69 26.03 -4.25
N GLY A 397 -5.43 24.84 -4.81
CA GLY A 397 -5.58 24.59 -6.26
C GLY A 397 -4.79 25.53 -7.18
N PHE A 398 -5.30 25.79 -8.39
CA PHE A 398 -4.64 26.71 -9.34
C PHE A 398 -4.75 28.18 -8.93
N SER A 399 -3.62 28.87 -8.77
CA SER A 399 -3.58 30.34 -8.69
C SER A 399 -2.21 30.93 -9.10
N PRO A 400 -2.11 32.25 -9.37
CA PRO A 400 -0.86 32.87 -9.84
C PRO A 400 0.22 32.98 -8.75
N SER A 401 1.47 32.61 -9.07
CA SER A 401 2.62 32.68 -8.17
C SER A 401 3.08 34.13 -7.89
N PRO A 402 3.15 34.54 -6.60
CA PRO A 402 3.76 35.81 -6.19
C PRO A 402 5.22 35.96 -6.62
N VAL A 403 6.02 34.89 -6.59
CA VAL A 403 7.42 34.93 -7.04
C VAL A 403 7.51 35.07 -8.56
N PHE A 404 6.76 34.27 -9.33
CA PHE A 404 6.87 34.19 -10.78
C PHE A 404 5.87 35.08 -11.55
N THR A 405 5.63 36.28 -11.01
CA THR A 405 5.01 37.42 -11.73
C THR A 405 6.11 38.30 -12.35
N PHE A 406 6.08 38.53 -13.67
CA PHE A 406 7.12 39.23 -14.43
C PHE A 406 6.68 40.62 -14.94
N LYS A 407 7.62 41.54 -15.15
CA LYS A 407 7.34 42.92 -15.61
C LYS A 407 6.76 43.02 -17.02
N ASN A 408 6.89 41.98 -17.83
CA ASN A 408 6.24 41.87 -19.15
C ASN A 408 4.76 41.43 -19.08
N GLY A 409 4.22 41.23 -17.87
CA GLY A 409 2.85 40.79 -17.63
C GLY A 409 2.65 39.27 -17.61
N ALA A 410 3.69 38.46 -17.86
CA ALA A 410 3.60 37.03 -17.67
C ALA A 410 3.48 36.66 -16.20
N VAL A 411 2.67 35.64 -15.90
CA VAL A 411 2.55 35.06 -14.58
C VAL A 411 2.54 33.54 -14.71
N LEU A 412 3.22 32.86 -13.79
CA LEU A 412 3.08 31.41 -13.63
C LEU A 412 1.84 31.11 -12.78
N GLU A 413 0.83 30.49 -13.38
CA GLU A 413 -0.19 29.73 -12.65
C GLU A 413 0.44 28.45 -12.08
N GLU A 414 0.18 28.17 -10.79
CA GLU A 414 0.65 26.98 -10.08
C GLU A 414 -0.50 26.27 -9.36
N ASP A 415 -0.50 24.93 -9.39
CA ASP A 415 -1.46 24.07 -8.68
C ASP A 415 -0.95 23.80 -7.26
N TYR A 416 -1.42 24.60 -6.31
CA TYR A 416 -1.07 24.49 -4.91
C TYR A 416 -1.68 23.26 -4.20
N SER A 417 -2.66 22.56 -4.79
CA SER A 417 -3.21 21.30 -4.22
C SER A 417 -2.15 20.19 -4.05
N GLN A 418 -1.02 20.38 -4.72
CA GLN A 418 0.11 19.45 -4.76
C GLN A 418 1.04 19.58 -3.55
N TYR A 419 0.85 20.62 -2.73
CA TYR A 419 1.58 20.83 -1.47
C TYR A 419 0.79 20.35 -0.24
N ILE A 420 -0.38 19.73 -0.45
CA ILE A 420 -1.10 18.92 0.55
C ILE A 420 -0.16 17.79 0.99
N LEU A 421 0.02 17.65 2.31
CA LEU A 421 0.83 16.57 2.87
C LEU A 421 0.06 15.25 2.75
N ARG A 422 0.72 14.24 2.20
CA ARG A 422 0.17 12.92 1.88
C ARG A 422 1.24 11.84 2.06
N GLY A 423 0.83 10.58 2.09
CA GLY A 423 1.71 9.46 2.39
C GLY A 423 2.48 9.60 3.70
N HIS A 424 3.74 9.17 3.77
CA HIS A 424 4.55 9.29 4.99
C HIS A 424 4.97 10.72 5.36
N TYR A 425 4.76 11.72 4.48
CA TYR A 425 5.11 13.11 4.74
C TYR A 425 4.22 13.80 5.79
N THR A 426 3.16 13.13 6.26
CA THR A 426 2.37 13.56 7.43
C THR A 426 3.00 13.15 8.77
N LYS A 427 3.94 12.18 8.80
CA LYS A 427 4.48 11.58 10.03
C LYS A 427 5.27 12.57 10.90
N ASN A 428 6.01 13.52 10.31
CA ASN A 428 6.70 14.58 11.06
C ASN A 428 6.97 15.85 10.21
N GLY A 429 7.27 16.96 10.88
CA GLY A 429 7.49 18.26 10.25
C GLY A 429 8.75 18.39 9.39
N ILE A 430 9.76 17.51 9.54
CA ILE A 430 10.95 17.52 8.69
C ILE A 430 10.64 16.89 7.33
N LEU A 431 9.94 15.75 7.34
CA LEU A 431 9.42 15.13 6.12
C LEU A 431 8.41 16.04 5.41
N ALA A 432 7.51 16.71 6.15
CA ALA A 432 6.59 17.70 5.58
C ALA A 432 7.31 18.88 4.89
N ALA A 433 8.38 19.39 5.51
CA ALA A 433 9.20 20.45 4.94
C ALA A 433 9.99 19.96 3.72
N TYR A 434 10.54 18.74 3.75
CA TYR A 434 11.23 18.12 2.63
C TYR A 434 10.29 17.93 1.44
N PHE A 435 9.12 17.35 1.65
CA PHE A 435 8.06 17.19 0.66
C PHE A 435 7.75 18.50 -0.04
N ARG A 436 7.37 19.55 0.72
CA ARG A 436 7.02 20.85 0.13
C ARG A 436 8.20 21.48 -0.63
N THR A 437 9.43 21.30 -0.15
CA THR A 437 10.65 21.81 -0.81
C THR A 437 10.93 21.08 -2.14
N MET A 438 10.84 19.75 -2.13
CA MET A 438 11.07 18.94 -3.32
C MET A 438 9.91 19.02 -4.31
N MET A 439 8.66 19.21 -3.85
CA MET A 439 7.52 19.58 -4.70
C MET A 439 7.74 20.95 -5.34
N TRP A 440 8.25 21.96 -4.63
CA TRP A 440 8.60 23.25 -5.23
C TRP A 440 9.62 23.10 -6.37
N PHE A 441 10.70 22.35 -6.16
CA PHE A 441 11.69 22.08 -7.23
C PHE A 441 11.17 21.17 -8.34
N GLY A 442 10.30 20.22 -8.01
CA GLY A 442 9.65 19.28 -8.91
C GLY A 442 8.47 19.85 -9.67
N ARG A 443 7.93 21.01 -9.28
CA ARG A 443 6.81 21.68 -9.96
C ARG A 443 7.23 22.91 -10.75
N ILE A 444 8.01 23.81 -10.17
CA ILE A 444 8.46 25.05 -10.83
C ILE A 444 9.29 24.70 -12.08
N HIS A 445 8.62 24.80 -13.22
CA HIS A 445 9.10 24.40 -14.53
C HIS A 445 9.58 25.63 -15.28
N PHE A 446 10.89 25.86 -15.30
CA PHE A 446 11.48 26.96 -16.07
C PHE A 446 11.33 26.64 -17.55
N LEU A 447 10.32 27.23 -18.19
CA LEU A 447 9.92 26.91 -19.56
C LEU A 447 11.03 27.32 -20.54
N ILE A 448 11.57 26.33 -21.27
CA ILE A 448 12.52 26.51 -22.37
C ILE A 448 11.81 26.32 -23.73
N SER A 449 10.55 25.87 -23.69
CA SER A 449 9.67 25.74 -24.85
C SER A 449 9.45 27.08 -25.56
N VAL A 450 10.00 27.17 -26.77
CA VAL A 450 9.59 28.13 -27.79
C VAL A 450 9.38 27.31 -29.06
N THR A 451 8.12 27.12 -29.46
CA THR A 451 7.77 26.55 -30.76
C THR A 451 8.40 27.42 -31.85
N ASP A 452 8.87 26.83 -32.95
CA ASP A 452 9.50 27.62 -34.01
C ASP A 452 8.51 28.70 -34.51
N PRO A 453 8.92 29.99 -34.65
CA PRO A 453 8.06 31.07 -35.11
C PRO A 453 7.26 30.75 -36.38
N ALA A 454 7.82 29.96 -37.29
CA ALA A 454 7.12 29.52 -38.51
C ALA A 454 6.01 28.50 -38.21
N VAL A 455 6.19 27.63 -37.21
CA VAL A 455 5.20 26.63 -36.76
C VAL A 455 4.08 27.30 -35.95
N ALA A 456 4.41 28.25 -35.09
CA ALA A 456 3.41 29.04 -34.35
C ALA A 456 2.50 29.86 -35.31
N ALA A 457 3.07 30.46 -36.35
CA ALA A 457 2.32 31.17 -37.38
C ALA A 457 1.43 30.24 -38.25
N ALA A 458 1.80 28.97 -38.40
CA ALA A 458 1.07 27.99 -39.21
C ALA A 458 0.01 27.19 -38.41
N SER A 459 0.16 27.05 -37.09
CA SER A 459 -0.74 26.23 -36.26
C SER A 459 -2.03 26.95 -35.84
N GLY A 460 -2.03 28.28 -35.79
CA GLY A 460 -3.19 29.08 -35.35
C GLY A 460 -3.62 28.80 -33.89
N SER A 461 -2.74 28.20 -33.09
CA SER A 461 -3.05 27.72 -31.74
C SER A 461 -3.12 28.86 -30.74
N ALA A 462 -4.32 29.18 -30.26
CA ALA A 462 -4.49 29.93 -29.03
C ALA A 462 -3.95 29.08 -27.86
N ALA A 463 -2.95 29.61 -27.14
CA ALA A 463 -2.39 28.99 -25.95
C ALA A 463 -2.77 29.81 -24.71
N ILE A 464 -3.24 29.13 -23.66
CA ILE A 464 -3.56 29.65 -22.32
C ILE A 464 -4.76 30.60 -22.23
N GLY A 465 -5.78 30.19 -21.49
CA GLY A 465 -6.59 31.01 -20.55
C GLY A 465 -7.48 32.15 -21.07
N GLY A 466 -7.22 32.72 -22.24
CA GLY A 466 -7.97 33.85 -22.77
C GLY A 466 -9.30 33.44 -23.40
N THR A 467 -10.38 34.15 -23.05
CA THR A 467 -11.62 34.15 -23.86
C THR A 467 -11.38 34.95 -25.14
N ASP A 468 -10.60 34.42 -26.07
CA ASP A 468 -10.29 35.10 -27.33
C ASP A 468 -11.53 35.14 -28.23
N SER A 469 -12.18 36.29 -28.22
CA SER A 469 -13.33 36.57 -29.07
C SER A 469 -12.95 36.42 -30.55
N PRO A 470 -13.84 35.87 -31.41
CA PRO A 470 -13.59 35.74 -32.86
C PRO A 470 -13.31 37.06 -33.62
N GLU A 471 -13.40 38.19 -32.93
CA GLU A 471 -13.09 39.54 -33.43
C GLU A 471 -11.58 39.83 -33.42
N ARG A 472 -10.79 39.23 -32.51
CA ARG A 472 -9.34 39.48 -32.39
C ARG A 472 -8.54 38.95 -33.58
N SER A 473 -8.84 37.74 -34.04
CA SER A 473 -8.13 37.08 -35.15
C SER A 473 -8.32 37.75 -36.52
N GLN A 474 -9.20 38.76 -36.61
CA GLN A 474 -9.46 39.55 -37.82
C GLN A 474 -8.79 40.94 -37.78
N ASN A 475 -8.09 41.30 -36.69
CA ASN A 475 -7.44 42.59 -36.55
C ASN A 475 -6.02 42.58 -37.20
N PRO A 476 -5.78 43.38 -38.26
CA PRO A 476 -4.47 43.42 -38.92
C PRO A 476 -3.34 44.01 -38.05
N ASP A 477 -3.64 44.83 -37.05
CA ASP A 477 -2.61 45.37 -36.15
C ASP A 477 -2.12 44.28 -35.18
N TRP A 478 -3.03 43.42 -34.70
CA TRP A 478 -2.70 42.25 -33.88
C TRP A 478 -1.87 41.21 -34.67
N LEU A 479 -2.14 41.04 -35.96
CA LEU A 479 -1.33 40.17 -36.82
C LEU A 479 0.12 40.66 -36.98
N ASN A 480 0.38 41.97 -36.95
CA ASN A 480 1.72 42.54 -37.16
C ASN A 480 2.58 42.72 -35.89
N GLN A 481 2.02 42.55 -34.69
CA GLN A 481 2.82 42.53 -33.45
C GLN A 481 3.80 41.34 -33.40
N PRO A 482 4.89 41.42 -32.61
CA PRO A 482 5.78 40.29 -32.35
C PRO A 482 5.07 39.12 -31.62
N LEU A 483 5.63 37.91 -31.73
CA LEU A 483 5.11 36.71 -31.04
C LEU A 483 5.05 36.88 -29.52
N TRP A 484 6.07 37.52 -28.94
CA TRP A 484 6.16 37.78 -27.49
C TRP A 484 5.16 38.84 -26.97
N GLU A 485 4.37 39.50 -27.82
CA GLU A 485 3.25 40.34 -27.38
C GLU A 485 1.93 39.54 -27.32
N LYS A 486 1.83 38.43 -28.05
CA LYS A 486 0.59 37.66 -28.26
C LYS A 486 0.48 36.40 -27.40
N ASP A 487 1.58 35.68 -27.23
CA ASP A 487 1.61 34.36 -26.60
C ASP A 487 2.18 34.44 -25.18
N ASP A 488 1.38 34.08 -24.19
CA ASP A 488 1.76 34.16 -22.78
C ASP A 488 2.78 33.08 -22.36
N SER A 489 2.86 31.95 -23.09
CA SER A 489 3.93 30.97 -22.91
C SER A 489 5.27 31.53 -23.38
N VAL A 490 5.29 32.30 -24.47
CA VAL A 490 6.48 32.99 -24.99
C VAL A 490 6.92 34.11 -24.03
N LYS A 491 5.99 34.89 -23.47
CA LYS A 491 6.31 35.89 -22.43
C LYS A 491 6.88 35.26 -21.17
N LEU A 492 6.36 34.09 -20.76
CA LEU A 492 6.86 33.35 -19.61
C LEU A 492 8.27 32.77 -19.89
N ALA A 493 8.50 32.21 -21.08
CA ALA A 493 9.80 31.70 -21.51
C ALA A 493 10.88 32.80 -21.53
N LEU A 494 10.54 34.02 -21.97
CA LEU A 494 11.47 35.17 -21.92
C LEU A 494 11.96 35.50 -20.50
N GLY A 495 11.12 35.31 -19.47
CA GLY A 495 11.53 35.47 -18.08
C GLY A 495 12.24 34.25 -17.49
N MET A 496 11.81 33.04 -17.87
CA MET A 496 12.28 31.78 -17.29
C MET A 496 13.59 31.26 -17.89
N ILE A 497 13.82 31.41 -19.20
CA ILE A 497 15.06 30.94 -19.86
C ILE A 497 16.29 31.64 -19.24
N PRO A 498 16.35 32.98 -19.09
CA PRO A 498 17.48 33.62 -18.42
C PRO A 498 17.64 33.19 -16.96
N ALA A 499 16.55 32.98 -16.21
CA ALA A 499 16.63 32.60 -14.80
C ALA A 499 17.20 31.19 -14.61
N ALA A 500 16.76 30.23 -15.43
CA ALA A 500 17.36 28.89 -15.47
C ALA A 500 18.82 28.91 -15.93
N MET A 501 19.17 29.77 -16.89
CA MET A 501 20.55 29.86 -17.37
C MET A 501 21.47 30.57 -16.38
N LEU A 502 20.97 31.50 -15.56
CA LEU A 502 21.72 32.08 -14.43
C LEU A 502 22.04 31.00 -13.39
N LEU A 503 21.05 30.19 -12.98
CA LEU A 503 21.25 29.06 -12.06
C LEU A 503 22.21 28.01 -12.64
N THR A 504 22.06 27.68 -13.93
CA THR A 504 22.97 26.77 -14.67
C THR A 504 24.39 27.33 -14.73
N LYS A 505 24.57 28.63 -14.95
CA LYS A 505 25.87 29.28 -14.94
C LYS A 505 26.51 29.24 -13.55
N THR A 506 25.74 29.51 -12.49
CA THR A 506 26.23 29.40 -11.10
C THR A 506 26.71 27.99 -10.76
N ALA A 507 26.07 26.94 -11.29
CA ALA A 507 26.56 25.56 -11.20
C ALA A 507 27.85 25.34 -12.01
N ALA A 508 27.89 25.82 -13.26
CA ALA A 508 29.03 25.65 -14.17
C ALA A 508 30.30 26.39 -13.72
N ASP A 509 30.14 27.56 -13.08
CA ASP A 509 31.24 28.35 -12.51
C ASP A 509 31.79 27.72 -11.20
N ASN A 510 31.01 26.86 -10.52
CA ASN A 510 31.35 26.29 -9.21
C ASN A 510 31.17 24.75 -9.20
N PRO A 511 32.22 23.97 -9.57
CA PRO A 511 32.15 22.51 -9.63
C PRO A 511 31.66 21.83 -8.34
N ALA A 512 32.00 22.36 -7.17
CA ALA A 512 31.55 21.81 -5.89
C ALA A 512 30.02 21.93 -5.69
N LEU A 513 29.38 22.93 -6.29
CA LEU A 513 27.92 23.11 -6.26
C LEU A 513 27.21 22.09 -7.17
N TYR A 514 27.84 21.77 -8.31
CA TYR A 514 27.38 20.71 -9.20
C TYR A 514 27.57 19.31 -8.57
N GLU A 515 28.70 19.06 -7.91
CA GLU A 515 28.94 17.82 -7.13
C GLU A 515 27.95 17.65 -5.97
N GLU A 516 27.65 18.73 -5.23
CA GLU A 516 26.62 18.72 -4.17
C GLU A 516 25.23 18.41 -4.74
N TRP A 517 24.87 18.98 -5.88
CA TRP A 517 23.62 18.66 -6.58
C TRP A 517 23.58 17.20 -7.05
N GLN A 518 24.65 16.68 -7.66
CA GLN A 518 24.73 15.27 -8.04
C GLN A 518 24.55 14.33 -6.84
N SER A 519 25.13 14.67 -5.68
CA SER A 519 25.03 13.89 -4.44
C SER A 519 23.60 13.76 -3.89
N LEU A 520 22.67 14.58 -4.38
CA LEU A 520 21.23 14.52 -4.11
C LEU A 520 20.45 13.90 -5.29
N PHE A 521 20.80 14.27 -6.52
CA PHE A 521 20.05 13.90 -7.72
C PHE A 521 20.30 12.47 -8.20
N ASP A 522 21.56 12.02 -8.24
CA ASP A 522 21.92 10.69 -8.76
C ASP A 522 21.44 9.51 -7.90
N PRO A 523 21.41 9.57 -6.54
CA PRO A 523 20.81 8.50 -5.74
C PRO A 523 19.32 8.31 -6.00
N ILE A 524 18.56 9.42 -6.12
CA ILE A 524 17.12 9.37 -6.46
C ILE A 524 16.93 8.75 -7.85
N THR A 525 17.80 9.10 -8.82
CA THR A 525 17.78 8.49 -10.16
C THR A 525 18.04 6.99 -10.14
N ALA A 526 19.00 6.52 -9.33
CA ALA A 526 19.34 5.10 -9.24
C ALA A 526 18.29 4.26 -8.48
N LEU A 527 17.46 4.88 -7.64
CA LEU A 527 16.32 4.23 -6.99
C LEU A 527 15.08 4.21 -7.90
N ILE A 528 14.67 5.38 -8.40
CA ILE A 528 13.35 5.60 -8.99
C ILE A 528 13.36 5.58 -10.53
N GLY A 529 14.30 6.29 -11.16
CA GLY A 529 14.33 6.50 -12.61
C GLY A 529 14.91 7.85 -13.02
N GLU A 530 15.15 8.03 -14.31
CA GLU A 530 15.68 9.30 -14.83
C GLU A 530 14.68 10.46 -14.70
N SER A 531 15.20 11.67 -14.53
CA SER A 531 14.39 12.90 -14.54
C SER A 531 13.75 13.05 -15.92
N ASP A 532 12.44 13.16 -15.96
CA ASP A 532 11.74 13.34 -17.23
C ASP A 532 12.02 14.74 -17.80
N ASP A 533 12.01 15.76 -16.93
CA ASP A 533 12.36 17.14 -17.27
C ASP A 533 13.88 17.32 -17.39
N LEU A 534 14.31 18.39 -18.08
CA LEU A 534 15.74 18.68 -18.29
C LEU A 534 16.43 19.02 -16.97
N SER A 535 17.59 18.41 -16.74
CA SER A 535 18.45 18.60 -15.58
C SER A 535 19.76 19.30 -15.98
N PHE A 536 20.70 19.47 -15.05
CA PHE A 536 22.06 19.91 -15.43
C PHE A 536 22.80 18.91 -16.32
N LYS A 537 22.45 17.61 -16.33
CA LYS A 537 23.05 16.62 -17.24
C LYS A 537 22.84 17.00 -18.71
N GLU A 538 21.69 17.59 -19.04
CA GLU A 538 21.36 18.05 -20.39
C GLU A 538 21.71 19.53 -20.60
N ILE A 539 21.28 20.43 -19.70
CA ILE A 539 21.30 21.87 -20.00
C ILE A 539 22.67 22.52 -19.80
N LEU A 540 23.53 21.98 -18.93
CA LEU A 540 24.87 22.54 -18.66
C LEU A 540 25.84 22.31 -19.83
N PRO A 541 25.93 21.11 -20.45
CA PRO A 541 26.67 20.92 -21.70
C PRO A 541 26.13 21.77 -22.87
N PHE A 542 24.81 21.96 -22.95
CA PHE A 542 24.18 22.81 -23.96
C PHE A 542 24.57 24.30 -23.76
N TRP A 543 24.45 24.82 -22.54
CA TRP A 543 24.87 26.18 -22.19
C TRP A 543 26.35 26.43 -22.52
N GLN A 544 27.23 25.48 -22.20
CA GLN A 544 28.65 25.56 -22.54
C GLN A 544 28.91 25.55 -24.05
N LYS A 545 28.16 24.75 -24.82
CA LYS A 545 28.24 24.67 -26.29
C LYS A 545 27.88 26.01 -26.96
N GLU A 546 26.88 26.73 -26.45
CA GLU A 546 26.48 28.03 -27.00
C GLU A 546 27.50 29.16 -26.74
N ASN A 547 28.39 29.01 -25.74
CA ASN A 547 29.50 29.94 -25.46
C ASN A 547 29.03 31.42 -25.39
N ILE A 548 27.91 31.65 -24.69
CA ILE A 548 27.39 32.99 -24.40
C ILE A 548 28.34 33.70 -23.42
N ARG A 549 29.14 34.64 -23.94
CA ARG A 549 30.23 35.31 -23.20
C ARG A 549 29.77 36.51 -22.38
N ASP A 550 28.75 37.21 -22.87
CA ASP A 550 28.09 38.30 -22.15
C ASP A 550 26.66 37.88 -21.84
N PHE A 551 26.48 37.40 -20.60
CA PHE A 551 25.17 37.01 -20.09
C PHE A 551 24.22 38.20 -20.01
N SER A 552 24.71 39.40 -19.71
CA SER A 552 23.88 40.57 -19.50
C SER A 552 23.30 41.10 -20.81
N SER A 553 24.11 41.17 -21.87
CA SER A 553 23.62 41.56 -23.20
C SER A 553 22.70 40.49 -23.80
N TRP A 554 22.96 39.20 -23.56
CA TRP A 554 22.09 38.12 -24.01
C TRP A 554 20.74 38.08 -23.28
N ALA A 555 20.74 38.17 -21.94
CA ALA A 555 19.50 38.13 -21.15
C ALA A 555 18.59 39.36 -21.37
N ALA A 556 19.13 40.46 -21.90
CA ALA A 556 18.40 41.67 -22.28
C ALA A 556 17.90 41.67 -23.74
N ASP A 557 18.20 40.63 -24.53
CA ASP A 557 17.82 40.50 -25.94
C ASP A 557 16.75 39.39 -26.12
N PRO A 558 15.47 39.76 -26.32
CA PRO A 558 14.39 38.79 -26.51
C PRO A 558 14.59 37.87 -27.71
N GLU A 559 15.19 38.34 -28.81
CA GLU A 559 15.42 37.52 -30.00
C GLU A 559 16.51 36.48 -29.73
N ALA A 560 17.58 36.86 -29.03
CA ALA A 560 18.65 35.93 -28.65
C ALA A 560 18.22 34.90 -27.58
N VAL A 561 17.32 35.27 -26.65
CA VAL A 561 16.73 34.35 -25.67
C VAL A 561 15.78 33.35 -26.34
N LEU A 562 14.91 33.81 -27.25
CA LEU A 562 14.00 32.93 -27.98
C LEU A 562 14.74 32.05 -29.01
N ALA A 563 15.81 32.54 -29.64
CA ALA A 563 16.66 31.73 -30.52
C ALA A 563 17.37 30.61 -29.75
N PHE A 564 17.83 30.86 -28.52
CA PHE A 564 18.35 29.84 -27.62
C PHE A 564 17.26 28.81 -27.27
N GLY A 565 16.06 29.27 -26.88
CA GLY A 565 14.90 28.42 -26.59
C GLY A 565 14.50 27.52 -27.76
N ALA A 566 14.40 28.06 -28.98
CA ALA A 566 14.09 27.29 -30.18
C ALA A 566 15.24 26.34 -30.62
N LYS A 567 16.50 26.64 -30.26
CA LYS A 567 17.62 25.72 -30.50
C LYS A 567 17.62 24.55 -29.52
N ALA A 568 17.43 24.82 -28.22
CA ALA A 568 17.16 23.79 -27.22
C ALA A 568 15.93 22.96 -27.64
N HIS A 569 14.88 23.65 -28.11
CA HIS A 569 13.74 23.20 -28.93
C HIS A 569 14.05 21.93 -29.73
N ARG A 570 14.98 22.08 -30.67
CA ARG A 570 15.37 21.07 -31.65
C ARG A 570 16.37 20.06 -31.09
N GLU A 571 17.43 20.53 -30.43
CA GLU A 571 18.60 19.71 -30.09
C GLU A 571 18.47 18.87 -28.80
N LEU A 572 17.60 19.24 -27.86
CA LEU A 572 17.43 18.51 -26.59
C LEU A 572 16.26 17.51 -26.64
N ARG A 573 16.32 16.53 -25.74
CA ARG A 573 15.27 15.52 -25.53
C ARG A 573 14.03 16.19 -24.89
N PRO A 574 12.81 15.95 -25.40
CA PRO A 574 11.60 16.32 -24.67
C PRO A 574 11.43 15.49 -23.39
N PRO A 575 10.61 15.97 -22.44
CA PRO A 575 10.02 15.07 -21.45
C PRO A 575 9.13 14.05 -22.18
N ALA A 576 9.16 12.80 -21.74
CA ALA A 576 8.28 11.74 -22.21
C ALA A 576 6.87 11.87 -21.62
N LEU A 577 6.69 12.62 -20.53
CA LEU A 577 5.39 12.95 -19.95
C LEU A 577 5.15 14.46 -19.97
N SER A 578 4.17 14.93 -20.74
CA SER A 578 3.81 16.36 -20.80
C SER A 578 3.44 16.96 -19.43
N GLY A 579 2.92 16.15 -18.48
CA GLY A 579 2.60 16.59 -17.11
C GLY A 579 1.85 17.93 -17.05
N GLY A 580 2.24 18.81 -16.13
CA GLY A 580 1.72 20.18 -16.05
C GLY A 580 2.19 21.15 -17.15
N SER A 581 3.03 20.72 -18.09
CA SER A 581 3.41 21.54 -19.26
C SER A 581 2.46 21.40 -20.44
N VAL A 582 1.50 20.44 -20.41
CA VAL A 582 0.41 20.33 -21.39
C VAL A 582 -0.42 21.62 -21.52
N PHE A 583 -0.58 22.37 -20.42
CA PHE A 583 -1.27 23.66 -20.41
C PHE A 583 -0.45 24.81 -21.04
N LYS A 584 0.81 24.56 -21.45
CA LYS A 584 1.79 25.59 -21.89
C LYS A 584 2.22 25.47 -23.35
N GLY A 585 1.57 24.60 -24.14
CA GLY A 585 1.86 24.44 -25.57
C GLY A 585 1.45 23.07 -26.14
N PRO A 586 1.49 22.89 -27.47
CA PRO A 586 1.05 21.66 -28.14
C PRO A 586 1.92 20.46 -27.73
N SER A 587 1.30 19.33 -27.42
CA SER A 587 1.98 18.19 -26.81
C SER A 587 2.40 17.07 -27.77
N ASP A 588 1.75 16.90 -28.92
CA ASP A 588 1.92 15.70 -29.77
C ASP A 588 1.78 15.98 -31.29
N GLY A 589 2.57 15.26 -32.10
CA GLY A 589 2.60 15.29 -33.57
C GLY A 589 4.03 15.24 -34.15
N GLU A 590 4.19 14.97 -35.46
CA GLU A 590 5.52 14.78 -36.08
C GLU A 590 6.50 15.94 -35.83
N ASP A 591 6.03 17.19 -35.91
CA ASP A 591 6.80 18.41 -35.62
C ASP A 591 6.45 19.04 -34.24
N ARG A 592 5.82 18.29 -33.32
CA ARG A 592 5.28 18.81 -32.06
C ARG A 592 5.77 18.00 -30.85
N LYS A 593 6.81 18.49 -30.20
CA LYS A 593 7.30 17.97 -28.91
C LYS A 593 6.54 18.60 -27.72
N PRO A 594 6.30 17.86 -26.61
CA PRO A 594 5.85 18.42 -25.34
C PRO A 594 6.66 19.67 -24.90
N PRO A 595 6.02 20.69 -24.30
CA PRO A 595 6.71 21.91 -23.88
C PRO A 595 7.82 21.62 -22.86
N MET A 596 9.07 21.80 -23.32
CA MET A 596 10.28 21.53 -22.55
C MET A 596 10.59 22.61 -21.52
N GLY A 597 11.32 22.24 -20.48
CA GLY A 597 11.85 23.15 -19.48
C GLY A 597 12.84 22.48 -18.55
N TRP A 598 13.54 23.30 -17.78
CA TRP A 598 14.50 22.86 -16.78
C TRP A 598 13.89 22.87 -15.38
N ARG A 599 14.29 21.90 -14.56
CA ARG A 599 13.96 21.81 -13.13
C ARG A 599 15.20 21.42 -12.34
N LEU A 600 15.41 22.04 -11.18
CA LEU A 600 16.55 21.70 -10.31
C LEU A 600 16.48 20.26 -9.81
N PHE A 601 15.27 19.78 -9.47
CA PHE A 601 14.99 18.39 -9.18
C PHE A 601 13.71 17.97 -9.91
N GLY A 602 13.83 17.73 -11.23
CA GLY A 602 12.72 17.27 -12.06
C GLY A 602 12.13 15.93 -11.62
N GLN A 603 10.83 15.75 -11.87
CA GLN A 603 10.11 14.53 -11.50
C GLN A 603 10.53 13.37 -12.41
N ARG A 604 10.51 12.14 -11.90
CA ARG A 604 11.05 10.95 -12.57
C ARG A 604 10.05 10.29 -13.50
N PHE A 605 10.50 9.88 -14.69
CA PHE A 605 9.69 9.07 -15.59
C PHE A 605 9.52 7.65 -15.03
N THR A 606 8.31 7.09 -15.10
CA THR A 606 8.05 5.67 -14.83
C THR A 606 7.17 5.07 -15.93
N TYR A 607 7.29 3.76 -16.16
CA TYR A 607 6.73 3.09 -17.33
C TYR A 607 5.21 2.85 -17.23
N ASP A 608 4.77 2.49 -16.04
CA ASP A 608 3.39 2.62 -15.54
C ASP A 608 2.79 4.01 -15.81
N SER A 609 3.54 5.08 -15.52
CA SER A 609 3.09 6.43 -15.87
C SER A 609 2.98 6.65 -17.38
N GLY A 610 3.85 6.01 -18.17
CA GLY A 610 3.83 6.00 -19.62
C GLY A 610 2.60 5.29 -20.23
N ILE A 611 2.18 4.14 -19.68
CA ILE A 611 1.00 3.41 -20.13
C ILE A 611 -0.25 4.29 -20.05
N HIS A 612 -0.48 4.91 -18.89
CA HIS A 612 -1.57 5.86 -18.69
C HIS A 612 -1.42 7.14 -19.53
N HIS A 613 -0.20 7.55 -19.87
CA HIS A 613 0.03 8.66 -20.80
C HIS A 613 -0.48 8.32 -22.21
N ALA A 614 -0.26 7.08 -22.68
CA ALA A 614 -0.71 6.64 -24.00
C ALA A 614 -2.24 6.55 -24.11
N VAL A 615 -2.93 6.08 -23.06
CA VAL A 615 -4.39 5.88 -23.05
C VAL A 615 -5.21 7.07 -22.50
N SER A 616 -4.62 8.28 -22.38
CA SER A 616 -5.33 9.48 -21.89
C SER A 616 -5.28 10.68 -22.87
N PRO A 617 -6.18 11.68 -22.71
CA PRO A 617 -6.16 12.92 -23.48
C PRO A 617 -4.83 13.68 -23.38
N PRO A 618 -4.38 14.35 -24.46
CA PRO A 618 -5.02 14.43 -25.77
C PRO A 618 -4.74 13.25 -26.71
N ARG A 619 -3.95 12.23 -26.31
CA ARG A 619 -3.60 11.08 -27.17
C ARG A 619 -4.81 10.22 -27.46
N PHE A 620 -5.54 9.88 -26.40
CA PHE A 620 -6.75 9.08 -26.47
C PHE A 620 -7.94 9.85 -25.90
N MET A 621 -8.47 10.78 -26.71
CA MET A 621 -9.63 11.63 -26.40
C MET A 621 -10.90 10.91 -25.89
N PRO A 622 -11.20 9.62 -26.20
CA PRO A 622 -12.38 8.95 -25.65
C PRO A 622 -12.36 8.69 -24.14
N ARG A 623 -11.22 8.88 -23.46
CA ARG A 623 -10.98 8.36 -22.10
C ARG A 623 -10.61 9.43 -21.09
N ASP A 624 -11.62 10.07 -20.50
CA ASP A 624 -11.44 11.15 -19.53
C ASP A 624 -10.66 10.73 -18.26
N MET A 625 -10.70 9.45 -17.87
CA MET A 625 -9.98 8.89 -16.71
C MET A 625 -9.40 7.50 -17.03
N VAL A 626 -8.19 7.23 -16.52
CA VAL A 626 -7.46 5.94 -16.65
C VAL A 626 -7.89 4.92 -15.56
N ARG A 627 -7.37 3.68 -15.59
CA ARG A 627 -7.61 2.62 -14.58
C ARG A 627 -6.35 1.78 -14.32
N GLY A 628 -6.25 1.10 -13.17
CA GLY A 628 -5.18 0.11 -12.94
C GLY A 628 -5.18 -1.07 -13.91
N LEU A 629 -6.36 -1.43 -14.44
CA LEU A 629 -6.52 -2.44 -15.49
C LEU A 629 -5.66 -2.17 -16.73
N ASP A 630 -5.40 -0.91 -17.06
CA ASP A 630 -4.59 -0.51 -18.22
C ASP A 630 -3.15 -1.03 -18.07
N ILE A 631 -2.61 -0.95 -16.85
CA ILE A 631 -1.25 -1.37 -16.53
C ILE A 631 -1.17 -2.88 -16.46
N MET A 632 -2.14 -3.54 -15.82
CA MET A 632 -2.17 -5.00 -15.77
C MET A 632 -2.29 -5.61 -17.17
N LYS A 633 -3.09 -5.01 -18.06
CA LYS A 633 -3.17 -5.39 -19.48
C LYS A 633 -1.85 -5.11 -20.22
N ALA A 634 -1.24 -3.94 -20.07
CA ALA A 634 0.06 -3.65 -20.67
C ALA A 634 1.20 -4.57 -20.13
N PHE A 635 1.02 -5.18 -18.97
CA PHE A 635 1.89 -6.22 -18.43
C PHE A 635 1.47 -7.66 -18.80
N GLY A 636 0.46 -7.84 -19.66
CA GLY A 636 0.05 -9.14 -20.23
C GLY A 636 -0.95 -9.94 -19.37
N SER A 637 -1.72 -9.30 -18.49
CA SER A 637 -2.85 -9.94 -17.80
C SER A 637 -4.01 -10.16 -18.76
N LYS A 638 -4.44 -11.42 -18.87
CA LYS A 638 -5.61 -11.83 -19.67
C LYS A 638 -6.92 -11.57 -18.91
N THR A 639 -6.88 -11.56 -17.58
CA THR A 639 -7.98 -11.11 -16.72
C THR A 639 -8.27 -9.63 -16.99
N ALA A 640 -7.23 -8.78 -17.04
CA ALA A 640 -7.39 -7.37 -17.35
C ALA A 640 -7.94 -7.14 -18.76
N ASP A 641 -7.44 -7.86 -19.78
CA ASP A 641 -7.97 -7.79 -21.15
C ASP A 641 -9.48 -8.15 -21.20
N ALA A 642 -9.87 -9.24 -20.53
CA ALA A 642 -11.26 -9.68 -20.45
C ALA A 642 -12.16 -8.74 -19.64
N LEU A 643 -11.63 -8.07 -18.60
CA LEU A 643 -12.36 -7.05 -17.86
C LEU A 643 -12.58 -5.79 -18.71
N LEU A 644 -11.57 -5.33 -19.45
CA LEU A 644 -11.66 -4.19 -20.36
C LEU A 644 -12.60 -4.46 -21.55
N GLU A 645 -12.62 -5.69 -22.08
CA GLU A 645 -13.58 -6.15 -23.10
C GLU A 645 -15.04 -6.07 -22.63
N LEU A 646 -15.28 -6.15 -21.32
CA LEU A 646 -16.63 -6.05 -20.74
C LEU A 646 -17.04 -4.63 -20.38
N SER A 647 -16.09 -3.72 -20.10
CA SER A 647 -16.37 -2.38 -19.58
C SER A 647 -16.03 -1.24 -20.55
N ASP A 648 -14.84 -1.23 -21.14
CA ASP A 648 -14.25 -0.05 -21.77
C ASP A 648 -14.08 -0.21 -23.30
N TYR A 649 -13.57 -1.34 -23.80
CA TYR A 649 -13.42 -1.55 -25.25
C TYR A 649 -14.74 -1.36 -26.03
N PRO A 650 -15.92 -1.84 -25.58
CA PRO A 650 -17.19 -1.68 -26.31
C PRO A 650 -17.73 -0.24 -26.36
N VAL A 651 -17.02 0.73 -25.76
CA VAL A 651 -17.37 2.16 -25.74
C VAL A 651 -16.16 3.09 -25.98
N MET A 652 -14.98 2.53 -26.30
CA MET A 652 -13.71 3.25 -26.50
C MET A 652 -12.91 2.62 -27.67
N ASP A 653 -13.43 2.75 -28.89
CA ASP A 653 -12.75 2.32 -30.12
C ASP A 653 -11.27 2.79 -30.15
N GLY A 654 -10.34 1.88 -30.42
CA GLY A 654 -8.89 2.16 -30.44
C GLY A 654 -8.14 1.90 -29.11
N LEU A 655 -8.85 1.71 -27.99
CA LEU A 655 -8.20 1.46 -26.69
C LEU A 655 -7.45 0.12 -26.65
N LYS A 656 -8.04 -0.93 -27.25
CA LYS A 656 -7.43 -2.26 -27.25
C LYS A 656 -6.14 -2.27 -28.07
N GLU A 657 -6.13 -1.60 -29.21
CA GLU A 657 -4.96 -1.51 -30.09
C GLU A 657 -3.76 -0.86 -29.37
N ILE A 658 -3.97 0.24 -28.65
CA ILE A 658 -2.93 0.92 -27.86
C ILE A 658 -2.37 -0.02 -26.77
N LEU A 659 -3.24 -0.70 -26.03
CA LEU A 659 -2.83 -1.58 -24.94
C LEU A 659 -2.19 -2.89 -25.44
N ASP A 660 -2.67 -3.45 -26.55
CA ASP A 660 -2.04 -4.59 -27.23
C ASP A 660 -0.66 -4.19 -27.79
N GLU A 661 -0.43 -2.93 -28.18
CA GLU A 661 0.92 -2.45 -28.58
C GLU A 661 1.85 -2.28 -27.39
N GLN A 662 1.37 -1.74 -26.26
CA GLN A 662 2.15 -1.66 -25.02
C GLN A 662 2.53 -3.05 -24.48
N GLU A 663 1.63 -4.04 -24.51
CA GLU A 663 1.92 -5.43 -24.14
C GLU A 663 3.10 -6.01 -24.94
N LYS A 664 3.13 -5.79 -26.27
CA LYS A 664 4.23 -6.22 -27.15
C LYS A 664 5.54 -5.49 -26.84
N GLU A 665 5.48 -4.23 -26.40
CA GLU A 665 6.65 -3.47 -25.96
C GLU A 665 7.24 -4.09 -24.67
N PHE A 666 6.41 -4.29 -23.63
CA PHE A 666 6.85 -4.86 -22.35
C PHE A 666 7.26 -6.34 -22.40
N ASP A 667 6.81 -7.10 -23.39
CA ASP A 667 7.31 -8.46 -23.67
C ASP A 667 8.60 -8.47 -24.52
N SER A 668 8.99 -7.34 -25.12
CA SER A 668 10.29 -7.21 -25.81
C SER A 668 11.46 -6.89 -24.87
N TYR A 669 11.17 -6.44 -23.64
CA TYR A 669 12.18 -6.01 -22.67
C TYR A 669 12.79 -7.16 -21.86
N ASP A 670 14.13 -7.21 -21.85
CA ASP A 670 14.91 -8.23 -21.14
C ASP A 670 15.12 -7.93 -19.64
N GLU A 671 15.77 -8.87 -18.93
CA GLU A 671 16.07 -8.75 -17.49
C GLU A 671 16.89 -7.49 -17.15
N THR A 672 17.67 -6.92 -18.08
CA THR A 672 18.46 -5.69 -17.83
C THR A 672 17.61 -4.42 -17.80
N PHE A 673 16.44 -4.44 -18.44
CA PHE A 673 15.42 -3.40 -18.29
C PHE A 673 14.77 -3.48 -16.91
N TRP A 674 14.32 -4.68 -16.51
CA TRP A 674 13.62 -4.90 -15.25
C TRP A 674 14.51 -4.76 -14.02
N THR A 675 15.81 -5.06 -14.13
CA THR A 675 16.78 -4.93 -13.01
C THR A 675 17.56 -3.61 -12.99
N ARG A 676 17.18 -2.63 -13.85
CA ARG A 676 17.91 -1.36 -14.05
C ARG A 676 18.00 -0.49 -12.80
N ASN A 677 16.90 -0.40 -12.05
CA ASN A 677 16.75 0.35 -10.80
C ASN A 677 15.77 -0.39 -9.88
N TYR A 678 15.57 0.11 -8.66
CA TYR A 678 14.66 -0.53 -7.71
C TYR A 678 13.22 -0.53 -8.24
N TYR A 679 12.75 0.62 -8.74
CA TYR A 679 11.39 0.81 -9.23
C TYR A 679 10.99 -0.19 -10.35
N ASN A 680 11.79 -0.32 -11.42
CA ASN A 680 11.55 -1.30 -12.49
C ASN A 680 11.53 -2.76 -11.95
N SER A 681 12.34 -3.05 -10.94
CA SER A 681 12.37 -4.40 -10.36
C SER A 681 11.13 -4.71 -9.52
N VAL A 682 10.40 -3.67 -9.09
CA VAL A 682 9.05 -3.79 -8.54
C VAL A 682 8.02 -3.94 -9.65
N LEU A 683 8.02 -3.10 -10.71
CA LEU A 683 7.12 -3.27 -11.87
C LEU A 683 7.12 -4.72 -12.40
N SER A 684 8.29 -5.35 -12.42
CA SER A 684 8.47 -6.77 -12.75
C SER A 684 7.70 -7.71 -11.81
N GLN A 685 7.73 -7.48 -10.49
CA GLN A 685 6.95 -8.26 -9.51
C GLN A 685 5.44 -8.15 -9.78
N ILE A 686 4.93 -6.94 -10.04
CA ILE A 686 3.50 -6.73 -10.34
C ILE A 686 3.11 -7.38 -11.66
N LYS A 687 3.94 -7.27 -12.70
CA LYS A 687 3.79 -8.06 -13.94
C LYS A 687 3.68 -9.56 -13.62
N THR A 688 4.57 -10.10 -12.78
CA THR A 688 4.52 -11.53 -12.42
C THR A 688 3.33 -11.93 -11.55
N GLN A 689 2.74 -11.04 -10.75
CA GLN A 689 1.49 -11.30 -10.05
C GLN A 689 0.28 -11.21 -10.99
N ALA A 690 0.23 -10.18 -11.84
CA ALA A 690 -0.80 -9.96 -12.85
C ALA A 690 -0.86 -11.09 -13.90
N GLN A 691 0.26 -11.79 -14.14
CA GLN A 691 0.37 -12.95 -15.03
C GLN A 691 0.15 -14.32 -14.34
N PHE A 692 0.12 -14.40 -13.00
CA PHE A 692 -0.11 -15.66 -12.27
C PHE A 692 -1.62 -15.93 -12.10
N GLU A 693 -2.31 -16.06 -13.23
CA GLU A 693 -3.77 -16.03 -13.36
C GLU A 693 -4.43 -17.42 -13.33
N SER A 694 -5.73 -17.45 -13.59
CA SER A 694 -6.52 -18.68 -13.76
C SER A 694 -5.90 -19.61 -14.82
N GLY A 695 -5.78 -20.90 -14.51
CA GLY A 695 -5.10 -21.89 -15.37
C GLY A 695 -3.57 -21.86 -15.29
N SER A 696 -2.98 -21.26 -14.24
CA SER A 696 -1.53 -21.38 -13.97
C SER A 696 -1.07 -22.82 -13.66
N GLY A 697 -1.98 -23.79 -13.53
CA GLY A 697 -1.67 -25.21 -13.45
C GLY A 697 -1.56 -25.76 -12.02
N PHE A 698 -2.27 -25.16 -11.07
CA PHE A 698 -2.38 -25.62 -9.68
C PHE A 698 -3.86 -25.76 -9.29
N TYR A 699 -4.20 -26.68 -8.38
CA TYR A 699 -5.59 -27.03 -8.09
C TYR A 699 -6.53 -25.82 -7.80
N PHE A 700 -6.00 -24.81 -7.10
CA PHE A 700 -6.68 -23.57 -6.74
C PHE A 700 -6.70 -22.49 -7.84
N THR A 701 -5.86 -22.61 -8.88
CA THR A 701 -5.86 -21.69 -10.04
C THR A 701 -6.84 -22.11 -11.13
N GLU A 702 -7.44 -23.29 -11.05
CA GLU A 702 -8.39 -23.81 -12.06
C GLU A 702 -9.81 -23.22 -11.91
N SER A 703 -9.88 -21.93 -11.56
CA SER A 703 -11.10 -21.17 -11.35
C SER A 703 -10.92 -19.74 -11.81
N PRO A 704 -11.92 -19.15 -12.52
CA PRO A 704 -11.95 -17.72 -12.86
C PRO A 704 -11.70 -16.77 -11.68
N LEU A 705 -12.09 -17.15 -10.46
CA LEU A 705 -11.93 -16.30 -9.28
C LEU A 705 -10.45 -16.11 -8.90
N TRP A 706 -9.55 -17.02 -9.30
CA TRP A 706 -8.11 -16.83 -9.08
C TRP A 706 -7.57 -15.64 -9.89
N GLY A 707 -8.05 -15.42 -11.13
CA GLY A 707 -7.71 -14.21 -11.88
C GLY A 707 -8.07 -12.92 -11.13
N ILE A 708 -9.18 -12.90 -10.39
CA ILE A 708 -9.52 -11.74 -9.54
C ILE A 708 -8.65 -11.66 -8.27
N LYS A 709 -8.21 -12.79 -7.69
CA LYS A 709 -7.13 -12.78 -6.68
C LYS A 709 -5.88 -12.15 -7.28
N SER A 710 -5.45 -12.57 -8.47
CA SER A 710 -4.27 -12.02 -9.15
C SER A 710 -4.42 -10.52 -9.44
N MET A 711 -5.61 -10.06 -9.80
CA MET A 711 -5.92 -8.62 -9.89
C MET A 711 -5.90 -7.93 -8.53
N LEU A 712 -6.42 -8.50 -7.44
CA LEU A 712 -6.27 -7.90 -6.10
C LEU A 712 -4.80 -7.86 -5.65
N ALA A 713 -4.01 -8.89 -5.94
CA ALA A 713 -2.61 -8.97 -5.58
C ALA A 713 -1.75 -8.01 -6.41
N SER A 714 -1.99 -7.91 -7.72
CA SER A 714 -1.28 -6.97 -8.59
C SER A 714 -1.79 -5.53 -8.44
N HIS A 715 -3.07 -5.32 -8.08
CA HIS A 715 -3.64 -4.02 -7.72
C HIS A 715 -3.39 -3.63 -6.24
N GLY A 716 -2.91 -4.54 -5.39
CA GLY A 716 -2.61 -4.29 -3.97
C GLY A 716 -1.12 -4.21 -3.67
N THR A 717 -0.33 -4.93 -4.48
CA THR A 717 1.01 -4.47 -4.84
C THR A 717 0.94 -3.24 -5.76
N TRP A 718 -0.26 -2.74 -6.10
CA TRP A 718 -0.56 -1.33 -6.46
C TRP A 718 -0.66 -0.44 -5.17
N ALA A 719 -1.04 0.85 -5.21
CA ALA A 719 -1.05 1.83 -4.11
C ALA A 719 0.26 2.23 -3.37
N GLU A 720 0.80 1.44 -2.43
CA GLU A 720 1.67 1.91 -1.31
C GLU A 720 3.13 2.46 -1.54
N LEU A 721 4.06 1.84 -2.28
CA LEU A 721 5.16 2.43 -3.09
C LEU A 721 4.85 3.60 -4.06
N ARG A 722 3.69 3.78 -4.70
CA ARG A 722 3.39 5.11 -5.33
C ARG A 722 2.78 6.10 -4.37
N HIS A 723 2.50 5.65 -3.15
CA HIS A 723 2.58 6.46 -1.95
C HIS A 723 4.06 6.67 -1.49
N ASP A 724 4.98 5.68 -1.48
CA ASP A 724 6.40 5.89 -1.08
C ASP A 724 7.13 6.85 -2.02
N THR A 725 6.78 6.81 -3.30
CA THR A 725 7.46 7.53 -4.38
C THR A 725 6.64 8.71 -4.89
N ILE A 726 5.57 9.08 -4.17
CA ILE A 726 4.60 10.13 -4.52
C ILE A 726 5.22 11.52 -4.69
N LEU A 727 6.40 11.74 -4.09
CA LEU A 727 7.21 12.95 -4.24
C LEU A 727 8.10 12.94 -5.48
N TYR A 728 8.59 11.76 -5.87
CA TYR A 728 9.64 11.63 -6.89
C TYR A 728 9.11 11.34 -8.29
N VAL A 729 8.02 10.58 -8.42
CA VAL A 729 7.49 10.14 -9.72
C VAL A 729 6.65 11.24 -10.38
N LYS A 730 6.82 11.40 -11.70
CA LYS A 730 6.02 12.30 -12.53
C LYS A 730 4.69 11.61 -12.85
N GLN A 731 3.61 12.14 -12.27
CA GLN A 731 2.33 11.47 -12.05
C GLN A 731 1.64 10.79 -13.29
N SER A 732 1.64 9.44 -13.34
CA SER A 732 0.48 8.52 -13.65
C SER A 732 0.53 7.13 -12.90
N TYR A 733 -0.40 6.76 -11.98
CA TYR A 733 -0.49 5.67 -10.91
C TYR A 733 0.42 4.39 -10.80
N ALA A 734 0.71 3.90 -9.55
CA ALA A 734 1.34 2.57 -9.20
C ALA A 734 1.17 1.96 -7.72
N GLU A 735 2.19 1.55 -6.89
CA GLU A 735 2.44 0.19 -6.18
C GLU A 735 2.57 -0.01 -4.61
N ARG A 736 2.51 -1.15 -3.75
CA ARG A 736 2.99 -1.42 -2.26
C ARG A 736 2.71 -2.68 -1.17
N ALA A 737 2.94 -2.65 0.24
CA ALA A 737 3.39 -3.85 1.21
C ALA A 737 3.41 -4.13 2.91
N GLY A 738 3.96 -5.30 3.57
CA GLY A 738 4.23 -5.92 5.07
C GLY A 738 4.38 -7.57 5.54
N GLY A 739 5.06 -8.25 6.61
CA GLY A 739 5.32 -9.84 6.86
C GLY A 739 5.50 -10.86 8.23
N ASP A 740 6.62 -11.62 8.72
CA ASP A 740 6.93 -13.19 9.04
C ASP A 740 7.22 -14.26 10.36
N ASP A 741 8.01 -14.33 11.51
CA ASP A 741 8.39 -15.53 12.45
C ASP A 741 7.48 -16.37 13.54
N GLU A 742 7.96 -16.78 14.77
CA GLU A 742 8.33 -18.17 15.36
C GLU A 742 7.51 -19.02 16.50
N ALA A 743 8.00 -20.20 17.04
CA ALA A 743 7.32 -21.30 17.89
C ALA A 743 8.18 -22.03 19.06
N THR A 744 7.96 -23.17 19.85
CA THR A 744 7.12 -24.46 20.00
C THR A 744 7.19 -25.21 21.45
N PHE A 745 6.66 -26.48 21.72
CA PHE A 745 6.63 -27.29 23.05
C PHE A 745 6.68 -28.90 23.00
N ARG A 746 6.31 -29.71 24.06
CA ARG A 746 6.73 -31.16 24.36
C ARG A 746 5.85 -32.45 24.15
N THR A 747 4.60 -32.47 23.66
CA THR A 747 3.92 -33.79 23.42
C THR A 747 4.52 -34.50 22.20
N GLU A 748 4.13 -35.76 21.88
CA GLU A 748 4.11 -36.14 20.45
C GLU A 748 3.18 -35.12 19.76
N PRO A 749 3.66 -34.26 18.83
CA PRO A 749 2.82 -33.22 18.26
C PRO A 749 1.69 -33.87 17.46
N VAL A 750 0.43 -33.42 17.63
CA VAL A 750 -0.61 -33.81 16.66
C VAL A 750 -0.12 -33.37 15.28
N PRO A 751 -0.08 -34.25 14.27
CA PRO A 751 0.46 -33.94 12.96
C PRO A 751 -0.08 -32.62 12.41
N HIS A 752 0.83 -31.79 11.93
CA HIS A 752 0.51 -30.49 11.35
C HIS A 752 0.10 -30.72 9.89
N PRO A 753 -1.11 -30.32 9.46
CA PRO A 753 -1.44 -30.28 8.04
C PRO A 753 -0.40 -29.49 7.28
N ALA A 754 0.04 -29.99 6.11
CA ALA A 754 1.08 -29.32 5.34
C ALA A 754 0.67 -27.88 5.00
N HIS A 755 1.59 -26.95 5.20
CA HIS A 755 1.46 -25.56 4.76
C HIS A 755 1.67 -25.46 3.24
N TYR A 756 1.69 -24.24 2.69
CA TYR A 756 1.97 -24.00 1.27
C TYR A 756 2.43 -22.57 1.03
N ILE A 757 3.32 -22.34 0.06
CA ILE A 757 3.68 -21.01 -0.44
C ILE A 757 3.13 -20.84 -1.87
N GLU A 758 2.62 -19.65 -2.19
CA GLU A 758 2.12 -19.34 -3.53
C GLU A 758 3.25 -19.52 -4.58
N PRO A 759 3.12 -20.46 -5.55
CA PRO A 759 4.24 -20.97 -6.33
C PRO A 759 4.60 -20.08 -7.55
N ASN A 760 4.42 -18.77 -7.40
CA ASN A 760 4.80 -17.75 -8.38
C ASN A 760 6.33 -17.53 -8.35
N LEU A 761 7.07 -18.49 -8.92
CA LEU A 761 8.54 -18.48 -8.91
C LEU A 761 9.17 -17.21 -9.52
N PRO A 762 8.62 -16.60 -10.58
CA PRO A 762 9.10 -15.31 -11.08
C PRO A 762 9.01 -14.19 -10.02
N PHE A 763 7.87 -14.06 -9.32
CA PHE A 763 7.70 -13.06 -8.26
C PHE A 763 8.76 -13.20 -7.14
N TRP A 764 8.94 -14.42 -6.61
CA TRP A 764 9.89 -14.66 -5.51
C TRP A 764 11.34 -14.35 -5.93
N ARG A 765 11.72 -14.63 -7.19
CA ARG A 765 13.03 -14.25 -7.75
C ARG A 765 13.16 -12.73 -7.88
N GLY A 766 12.15 -12.06 -8.44
CA GLY A 766 12.11 -10.60 -8.56
C GLY A 766 12.17 -9.88 -7.20
N THR A 767 11.60 -10.48 -6.16
CA THR A 767 11.68 -10.00 -4.77
C THR A 767 13.13 -10.01 -4.29
N VAL A 768 13.80 -11.17 -4.31
CA VAL A 768 15.23 -11.30 -3.95
C VAL A 768 16.11 -10.36 -4.79
N GLN A 769 15.87 -10.24 -6.10
CA GLN A 769 16.62 -9.36 -6.98
C GLN A 769 16.45 -7.88 -6.61
N SER A 770 15.22 -7.43 -6.36
CA SER A 770 14.92 -6.03 -6.01
C SER A 770 15.56 -5.59 -4.69
N VAL A 771 15.56 -6.46 -3.66
CA VAL A 771 16.22 -6.21 -2.37
C VAL A 771 17.74 -6.11 -2.56
N ASN A 772 18.32 -6.94 -3.42
CA ASN A 772 19.73 -6.88 -3.78
C ASN A 772 20.08 -5.68 -4.70
N ILE A 773 19.14 -5.14 -5.47
CA ILE A 773 19.30 -3.86 -6.19
C ILE A 773 19.30 -2.72 -5.17
N LEU A 774 18.31 -2.65 -4.28
CA LEU A 774 18.21 -1.63 -3.23
C LEU A 774 19.48 -1.58 -2.37
N HIS A 775 19.90 -2.70 -1.78
CA HIS A 775 21.10 -2.78 -0.94
C HIS A 775 22.36 -2.26 -1.67
N ARG A 776 22.55 -2.63 -2.95
CA ARG A 776 23.69 -2.15 -3.75
C ARG A 776 23.60 -0.65 -4.05
N THR A 777 22.41 -0.13 -4.39
CA THR A 777 22.20 1.30 -4.65
C THR A 777 22.45 2.13 -3.39
N LEU A 778 21.92 1.72 -2.24
CA LEU A 778 22.17 2.41 -0.97
C LEU A 778 23.66 2.40 -0.62
N ALA A 779 24.35 1.27 -0.80
CA ALA A 779 25.80 1.19 -0.56
C ALA A 779 26.61 2.09 -1.50
N GLN A 780 26.28 2.12 -2.80
CA GLN A 780 26.97 2.92 -3.82
C GLN A 780 26.99 4.42 -3.49
N TYR A 781 25.88 4.95 -2.97
CA TYR A 781 25.75 6.38 -2.63
C TYR A 781 26.06 6.71 -1.17
N ASN A 782 26.60 5.76 -0.39
CA ASN A 782 26.87 5.89 1.06
C ASN A 782 25.61 6.22 1.87
N MET A 783 24.48 5.66 1.46
CA MET A 783 23.14 5.78 2.06
C MET A 783 22.77 4.55 2.91
N LEU A 784 23.64 3.54 3.00
CA LEU A 784 23.38 2.29 3.72
C LEU A 784 24.00 2.30 5.13
N ASP A 785 23.17 2.39 6.16
CA ASP A 785 23.58 2.16 7.56
C ASP A 785 23.53 0.67 7.95
N GLU A 786 24.07 0.33 9.12
CA GLU A 786 24.17 -1.05 9.62
C GLU A 786 22.80 -1.72 9.89
N ARG A 787 21.79 -0.97 10.35
CA ARG A 787 20.44 -1.51 10.58
C ARG A 787 19.75 -1.77 9.25
N THR A 788 19.82 -0.84 8.31
CA THR A 788 19.26 -1.02 6.96
C THR A 788 19.97 -2.15 6.20
N ALA A 789 21.30 -2.29 6.33
CA ALA A 789 22.03 -3.43 5.78
C ALA A 789 21.55 -4.76 6.38
N SER A 790 21.42 -4.82 7.71
CA SER A 790 20.95 -6.02 8.42
C SER A 790 19.53 -6.41 8.03
N VAL A 791 18.60 -5.44 7.96
CA VAL A 791 17.19 -5.70 7.67
C VAL A 791 16.96 -6.19 6.24
N LEU A 792 17.60 -5.55 5.25
CA LEU A 792 17.52 -5.98 3.84
C LEU A 792 18.13 -7.38 3.66
N GLN A 793 19.21 -7.70 4.38
CA GLN A 793 19.80 -9.04 4.35
C GLN A 793 18.94 -10.11 5.05
N ARG A 794 18.19 -9.77 6.12
CA ARG A 794 17.19 -10.69 6.70
C ARG A 794 16.09 -10.98 5.68
N PHE A 795 15.48 -9.94 5.11
CA PHE A 795 14.38 -10.08 4.15
C PHE A 795 14.79 -10.80 2.86
N SER A 796 16.00 -10.55 2.32
CA SER A 796 16.53 -11.32 1.17
C SER A 796 16.62 -12.81 1.47
N ARG A 797 17.18 -13.19 2.63
CA ARG A 797 17.28 -14.61 3.03
C ARG A 797 15.92 -15.26 3.25
N LEU A 798 14.95 -14.52 3.77
CA LEU A 798 13.57 -14.98 3.91
C LEU A 798 12.95 -15.31 2.53
N CYS A 799 13.08 -14.39 1.57
CA CYS A 799 12.57 -14.59 0.21
C CYS A 799 13.33 -15.68 -0.56
N GLU A 800 14.65 -15.81 -0.38
CA GLU A 800 15.46 -16.91 -0.92
C GLU A 800 14.98 -18.28 -0.40
N ARG A 801 14.60 -18.35 0.88
CA ARG A 801 14.07 -19.57 1.52
C ARG A 801 12.66 -19.90 1.05
N ALA A 802 11.78 -18.89 0.98
CA ALA A 802 10.44 -19.03 0.42
C ALA A 802 10.47 -19.49 -1.05
N LEU A 803 11.37 -18.92 -1.87
CA LEU A 803 11.62 -19.36 -3.25
C LEU A 803 12.05 -20.84 -3.32
N GLY A 804 12.92 -21.28 -2.41
CA GLY A 804 13.37 -22.68 -2.36
C GLY A 804 12.25 -23.67 -2.08
N ILE A 805 11.32 -23.31 -1.19
CA ILE A 805 10.09 -24.07 -0.88
C ILE A 805 9.15 -24.06 -2.08
N ALA A 806 8.80 -22.86 -2.57
CA ALA A 806 7.90 -22.69 -3.71
C ALA A 806 8.39 -23.44 -4.97
N MET A 807 9.71 -23.53 -5.19
CA MET A 807 10.30 -24.33 -6.28
C MET A 807 10.07 -25.84 -6.12
N ALA A 808 10.09 -26.37 -4.89
CA ALA A 808 9.76 -27.76 -4.64
C ALA A 808 8.25 -28.02 -4.79
N GLU A 809 7.41 -27.10 -4.30
CA GLU A 809 5.95 -27.16 -4.43
C GLU A 809 5.50 -27.08 -5.90
N PHE A 810 6.10 -26.19 -6.71
CA PHE A 810 5.91 -26.07 -8.16
C PHE A 810 6.22 -27.37 -8.93
N ASP A 811 7.28 -28.06 -8.52
CA ASP A 811 7.72 -29.35 -9.07
C ASP A 811 6.96 -30.55 -8.46
N ASN A 812 6.00 -30.32 -7.56
CA ASN A 812 5.25 -31.34 -6.80
C ASN A 812 6.18 -32.32 -6.03
N LYS A 813 7.27 -31.81 -5.46
CA LYS A 813 8.29 -32.55 -4.71
C LYS A 813 8.10 -32.36 -3.19
N PRO A 814 8.45 -33.36 -2.36
CA PRO A 814 8.43 -33.19 -0.91
C PRO A 814 9.38 -32.08 -0.42
N VAL A 815 8.84 -31.13 0.33
CA VAL A 815 9.57 -30.13 1.11
C VAL A 815 10.02 -30.74 2.45
N ASP A 816 11.20 -30.36 2.97
CA ASP A 816 11.73 -30.85 4.26
C ASP A 816 10.85 -30.42 5.45
N GLU A 817 10.78 -31.27 6.49
CA GLU A 817 9.95 -31.06 7.68
C GLU A 817 10.33 -29.79 8.49
N LYS A 818 11.58 -29.30 8.39
CA LYS A 818 12.01 -28.03 9.01
C LYS A 818 11.52 -26.82 8.23
N GLU A 819 11.49 -26.94 6.91
CA GLU A 819 11.03 -25.90 6.00
C GLU A 819 9.50 -25.79 6.08
N LEU A 820 8.77 -26.92 6.08
CA LEU A 820 7.33 -26.95 6.37
C LEU A 820 6.96 -26.32 7.73
N ARG A 821 7.78 -26.52 8.77
CA ARG A 821 7.59 -25.89 10.09
C ARG A 821 7.93 -24.41 10.12
N TRP A 822 8.60 -23.89 9.09
CA TRP A 822 8.93 -22.47 8.95
C TRP A 822 7.91 -21.68 8.10
N ILE A 823 7.20 -22.30 7.15
CA ILE A 823 6.09 -21.64 6.42
C ILE A 823 5.03 -20.97 7.33
N PRO A 824 4.56 -21.58 8.45
CA PRO A 824 3.63 -20.92 9.36
C PRO A 824 4.32 -20.01 10.37
N THR A 825 5.66 -19.94 10.33
CA THR A 825 6.45 -18.84 10.86
C THR A 825 6.77 -17.88 9.70
N ILE A 826 5.71 -17.57 8.93
CA ILE A 826 5.53 -16.40 8.04
C ILE A 826 4.26 -15.56 8.43
N PRO A 827 4.08 -15.13 9.72
CA PRO A 827 3.46 -13.85 10.13
C PRO A 827 4.13 -12.79 11.11
N LEU A 828 5.34 -12.94 11.69
CA LEU A 828 6.04 -12.07 12.68
C LEU A 828 7.49 -11.46 12.39
N GLU A 829 8.22 -11.69 11.29
CA GLU A 829 9.72 -11.50 11.19
C GLU A 829 10.00 -10.28 10.37
N LEU A 830 9.39 -10.19 9.20
CA LEU A 830 9.03 -8.90 8.66
C LEU A 830 8.29 -8.07 9.71
N ALA A 831 7.58 -8.62 10.71
CA ALA A 831 7.12 -7.80 11.84
C ALA A 831 8.27 -7.33 12.78
N GLN A 832 9.25 -8.19 13.10
CA GLN A 832 10.51 -7.78 13.76
C GLN A 832 11.39 -6.84 12.90
N MET A 833 11.28 -6.91 11.57
CA MET A 833 12.10 -6.17 10.61
C MET A 833 11.43 -4.85 10.22
N VAL A 834 10.11 -4.76 10.08
CA VAL A 834 9.44 -3.50 9.77
C VAL A 834 9.59 -2.50 10.89
N LEU A 835 9.66 -2.95 12.15
CA LEU A 835 9.99 -2.09 13.28
C LEU A 835 11.51 -1.83 13.45
N PHE A 836 12.38 -2.11 12.47
CA PHE A 836 13.85 -1.99 12.63
C PHE A 836 14.39 -0.59 12.99
N GLN A 837 13.60 0.45 12.71
CA GLN A 837 13.93 1.84 13.07
C GLN A 837 13.38 2.27 14.44
N GLU A 838 12.39 1.55 14.98
CA GLU A 838 11.75 1.90 16.25
C GLU A 838 12.67 1.60 17.46
N PRO A 839 12.54 2.34 18.57
CA PRO A 839 13.16 1.97 19.84
C PRO A 839 12.62 0.64 20.38
N GLN A 840 13.48 -0.41 20.42
CA GLN A 840 13.07 -1.74 20.87
C GLN A 840 12.45 -1.72 22.28
N GLY A 841 11.31 -2.40 22.42
CA GLY A 841 10.55 -2.47 23.67
C GLY A 841 9.70 -1.24 23.98
N GLY A 842 9.51 -0.32 23.02
CA GLY A 842 8.51 0.74 23.11
C GLY A 842 7.09 0.18 23.21
N TYR A 843 6.27 0.74 24.10
CA TYR A 843 4.81 0.66 23.95
C TYR A 843 4.44 1.72 22.93
N ALA A 844 3.86 1.30 21.80
CA ALA A 844 3.16 2.21 20.92
C ALA A 844 1.90 2.71 21.64
N GLU A 845 1.87 3.98 22.06
CA GLU A 845 0.69 4.57 22.71
C GLU A 845 -0.47 4.76 21.72
N ASP A 846 -0.14 4.93 20.43
CA ASP A 846 -1.07 4.83 19.31
C ASP A 846 -0.80 3.57 18.46
N THR A 847 -1.88 2.87 18.08
CA THR A 847 -1.86 1.72 17.16
C THR A 847 -2.48 2.03 15.80
N GLU A 848 -2.98 3.26 15.55
CA GLU A 848 -3.50 3.66 14.23
C GLU A 848 -2.37 3.85 13.19
N GLN A 849 -1.15 4.16 13.64
CA GLN A 849 0.07 4.09 12.82
C GLN A 849 0.35 2.70 12.23
N PHE A 850 -0.07 1.62 12.92
CA PHE A 850 0.07 0.23 12.45
C PHE A 850 -1.07 -0.20 11.52
N ARG A 851 -1.91 0.72 11.04
CA ARG A 851 -2.94 0.41 10.05
C ARG A 851 -2.35 0.36 8.65
N MET A 852 -2.54 -0.75 7.97
CA MET A 852 -2.20 -0.99 6.57
C MET A 852 -2.81 0.06 5.65
N ALA A 853 -4.12 0.33 5.79
CA ALA A 853 -4.87 1.06 4.76
C ALA A 853 -4.28 2.45 4.45
N LEU A 854 -3.99 2.69 3.17
CA LEU A 854 -3.47 3.96 2.69
C LEU A 854 -3.84 4.18 1.21
N VAL A 855 -3.61 5.41 0.72
CA VAL A 855 -4.13 5.91 -0.56
C VAL A 855 -3.08 6.75 -1.29
N ALA A 856 -3.16 6.77 -2.63
CA ALA A 856 -2.33 7.63 -3.46
C ALA A 856 -3.13 8.21 -4.66
N ASP A 857 -3.08 9.54 -4.81
CA ASP A 857 -3.40 10.24 -6.04
C ASP A 857 -2.14 10.31 -6.91
N VAL A 858 -2.21 9.91 -8.17
CA VAL A 858 -0.98 9.85 -8.97
C VAL A 858 -1.14 10.12 -10.46
N PHE A 859 -2.27 10.67 -10.93
CA PHE A 859 -2.47 11.47 -12.16
C PHE A 859 -3.68 12.40 -11.98
N THR A 860 -3.91 13.36 -12.86
CA THR A 860 -4.96 14.38 -12.67
C THR A 860 -5.57 14.81 -13.99
N ASN A 861 -6.90 14.75 -14.11
CA ASN A 861 -7.63 15.42 -15.18
C ASN A 861 -7.94 16.85 -14.71
N GLY A 862 -7.09 17.79 -15.12
CA GLY A 862 -7.19 19.20 -14.74
C GLY A 862 -8.35 19.96 -15.40
N GLU A 863 -8.94 19.45 -16.48
CA GLU A 863 -10.12 20.05 -17.12
C GLU A 863 -11.40 19.71 -16.34
N LEU A 864 -11.51 18.47 -15.87
CA LEU A 864 -12.61 18.04 -14.99
C LEU A 864 -12.41 18.47 -13.52
N GLY A 865 -11.19 18.87 -13.12
CA GLY A 865 -10.84 19.10 -11.72
C GLY A 865 -10.90 17.82 -10.87
N MET A 866 -10.61 16.67 -11.49
CA MET A 866 -10.79 15.34 -10.89
C MET A 866 -9.49 14.55 -10.83
N VAL A 867 -9.39 13.72 -9.80
CA VAL A 867 -8.33 12.74 -9.59
C VAL A 867 -8.94 11.34 -9.56
N LEU A 868 -8.15 10.34 -9.90
CA LEU A 868 -8.40 8.97 -9.51
C LEU A 868 -7.67 8.78 -8.16
N GLU A 869 -8.16 7.91 -7.31
CA GLU A 869 -7.53 7.55 -6.04
C GLU A 869 -7.39 6.03 -6.04
N THR A 870 -6.18 5.55 -5.74
CA THR A 870 -5.87 4.12 -5.69
C THR A 870 -5.42 3.78 -4.29
N ALA A 871 -6.04 2.77 -3.66
CA ALA A 871 -5.88 2.55 -2.23
C ALA A 871 -6.00 1.07 -1.82
N VAL A 872 -5.40 0.73 -0.69
CA VAL A 872 -5.57 -0.56 0.00
C VAL A 872 -6.32 -0.38 1.31
N GLY A 873 -6.94 -1.45 1.83
CA GLY A 873 -7.74 -1.43 3.05
C GLY A 873 -7.38 -2.53 4.05
N ILE A 874 -8.36 -2.93 4.86
CA ILE A 874 -8.25 -4.15 5.67
C ILE A 874 -8.18 -5.36 4.72
N PRO A 875 -7.22 -6.29 4.87
CA PRO A 875 -7.08 -7.46 3.99
C PRO A 875 -8.32 -8.34 3.89
N TYR A 876 -8.46 -9.04 2.76
CA TYR A 876 -9.46 -10.08 2.62
C TYR A 876 -8.92 -11.44 3.05
N ARG A 877 -9.75 -12.24 3.74
CA ARG A 877 -9.46 -13.63 4.12
C ARG A 877 -9.69 -14.54 2.92
N MET A 878 -8.73 -15.40 2.64
CA MET A 878 -8.83 -16.45 1.63
C MET A 878 -9.06 -17.83 2.27
N TYR A 879 -9.91 -18.65 1.65
CA TYR A 879 -9.90 -20.10 1.84
C TYR A 879 -9.46 -20.78 0.53
N ILE A 880 -8.41 -21.59 0.59
CA ILE A 880 -7.74 -22.16 -0.58
C ILE A 880 -7.79 -23.69 -0.48
N PRO A 881 -8.43 -24.41 -1.43
CA PRO A 881 -8.33 -25.86 -1.50
C PRO A 881 -6.99 -26.26 -2.13
N LEU A 882 -6.25 -27.10 -1.43
CA LEU A 882 -4.98 -27.66 -1.89
C LEU A 882 -5.15 -29.15 -2.15
N ASN A 883 -4.51 -29.64 -3.22
CA ASN A 883 -4.44 -31.03 -3.62
C ASN A 883 -3.06 -31.23 -4.26
N ASP A 884 -2.17 -31.93 -3.60
CA ASP A 884 -0.76 -32.10 -3.99
C ASP A 884 -0.20 -33.43 -3.44
N ALA A 885 0.98 -33.84 -3.92
CA ALA A 885 1.60 -35.11 -3.51
C ALA A 885 2.08 -35.13 -2.04
N GLN A 886 2.10 -34.00 -1.34
CA GLN A 886 2.69 -33.82 -0.02
C GLN A 886 1.64 -33.87 1.10
N GLY A 887 0.74 -32.89 1.15
CA GLY A 887 -0.32 -32.78 2.15
C GLY A 887 -1.66 -33.40 1.72
N GLY A 888 -1.84 -33.72 0.43
CA GLY A 888 -3.12 -34.18 -0.08
C GLY A 888 -4.22 -33.11 0.04
N LYS A 889 -5.47 -33.55 0.11
CA LYS A 889 -6.66 -32.69 0.04
C LYS A 889 -6.92 -31.94 1.34
N ARG A 890 -6.77 -30.63 1.35
CA ARG A 890 -6.94 -29.79 2.56
C ARG A 890 -7.42 -28.39 2.22
N ILE A 891 -8.19 -27.76 3.12
CA ILE A 891 -8.58 -26.36 2.99
C ILE A 891 -7.64 -25.50 3.84
N ALA A 892 -6.75 -24.79 3.16
CA ALA A 892 -5.85 -23.81 3.75
C ALA A 892 -6.53 -22.45 3.93
N MET A 893 -5.96 -21.59 4.77
CA MET A 893 -6.32 -20.17 4.85
C MET A 893 -5.09 -19.27 4.67
N GLY A 894 -5.31 -18.14 4.02
CA GLY A 894 -4.35 -17.06 3.84
C GLY A 894 -5.08 -15.73 3.73
N TYR A 895 -4.38 -14.68 3.31
CA TYR A 895 -4.97 -13.36 3.10
C TYR A 895 -4.39 -12.71 1.84
N CYS A 896 -5.20 -11.88 1.19
CA CYS A 896 -4.81 -11.05 0.07
C CYS A 896 -5.16 -9.58 0.32
N PHE A 897 -4.60 -8.69 -0.50
CA PHE A 897 -4.96 -7.28 -0.48
C PHE A 897 -6.45 -7.06 -0.70
N SER A 898 -7.00 -6.04 -0.04
CA SER A 898 -8.18 -5.35 -0.54
C SER A 898 -7.73 -4.13 -1.35
N TYR A 899 -8.37 -3.88 -2.49
CA TYR A 899 -8.03 -2.80 -3.41
C TYR A 899 -9.27 -1.95 -3.74
N PHE A 900 -9.04 -0.65 -3.86
CA PHE A 900 -10.04 0.39 -4.07
C PHE A 900 -9.56 1.36 -5.15
N GLU A 901 -10.47 1.74 -6.06
CA GLU A 901 -10.21 2.56 -7.24
C GLU A 901 -11.43 3.46 -7.49
N PHE A 902 -11.28 4.77 -7.32
CA PHE A 902 -12.41 5.70 -7.39
C PHE A 902 -12.01 7.12 -7.80
N ASN A 903 -12.92 7.88 -8.38
CA ASN A 903 -12.68 9.28 -8.74
C ASN A 903 -13.04 10.22 -7.57
N TYR A 904 -12.22 11.26 -7.36
CA TYR A 904 -12.36 12.23 -6.26
C TYR A 904 -12.00 13.67 -6.71
N PRO A 905 -12.42 14.75 -6.00
CA PRO A 905 -12.12 16.12 -6.41
C PRO A 905 -10.64 16.51 -6.19
N MET A 906 -10.06 17.22 -7.15
CA MET A 906 -8.65 17.65 -7.12
C MET A 906 -8.32 18.63 -5.97
N SER A 907 -9.31 19.38 -5.48
CA SER A 907 -9.18 20.24 -4.30
C SER A 907 -9.27 19.49 -2.96
N GLN A 908 -9.45 18.15 -3.00
CA GLN A 908 -9.69 17.30 -1.83
C GLN A 908 -8.88 15.99 -1.88
N ARG A 909 -7.70 15.98 -2.54
CA ARG A 909 -6.81 14.80 -2.68
C ARG A 909 -6.68 14.04 -1.36
N MET A 910 -6.90 12.73 -1.40
CA MET A 910 -7.15 11.97 -0.17
C MET A 910 -5.86 11.70 0.60
N THR A 911 -5.90 11.91 1.93
CA THR A 911 -4.78 11.59 2.82
C THR A 911 -4.96 10.22 3.47
N ASN A 912 -3.86 9.62 3.93
CA ASN A 912 -3.89 8.34 4.64
C ASN A 912 -4.78 8.38 5.88
N GLU A 913 -4.79 9.48 6.62
CA GLU A 913 -5.60 9.67 7.82
C GLU A 913 -7.09 9.75 7.45
N THR A 914 -7.41 10.46 6.37
CA THR A 914 -8.76 10.54 5.80
C THR A 914 -9.24 9.16 5.37
N TRP A 915 -8.43 8.42 4.63
CA TRP A 915 -8.75 7.07 4.16
C TRP A 915 -8.86 6.06 5.31
N LYS A 916 -7.95 6.09 6.29
CA LYS A 916 -8.06 5.28 7.52
C LYS A 916 -9.34 5.59 8.29
N SER A 917 -9.78 6.86 8.36
CA SER A 917 -11.05 7.20 9.00
C SER A 917 -12.26 6.58 8.30
N ILE A 918 -12.18 6.39 6.97
CA ILE A 918 -13.22 5.77 6.13
C ILE A 918 -13.21 4.24 6.28
N VAL A 919 -12.04 3.61 6.12
CA VAL A 919 -11.86 2.14 6.14
C VAL A 919 -12.15 1.55 7.52
N TYR A 920 -11.73 2.21 8.60
CA TYR A 920 -11.84 1.69 9.96
C TYR A 920 -13.09 2.20 10.73
N ALA A 921 -14.01 2.90 10.08
CA ALA A 921 -15.29 3.26 10.69
C ALA A 921 -16.28 2.09 10.72
N ASP A 922 -17.10 2.00 11.79
CA ASP A 922 -17.99 0.85 12.02
C ASP A 922 -19.14 0.69 11.01
N LYS A 923 -19.37 1.69 10.14
CA LYS A 923 -20.52 1.78 9.22
C LYS A 923 -20.22 2.52 7.91
N THR A 924 -19.13 2.16 7.23
CA THR A 924 -18.86 2.67 5.87
C THR A 924 -19.42 1.71 4.83
N ASN A 925 -20.16 2.23 3.84
CA ASN A 925 -20.43 1.47 2.62
C ASN A 925 -19.20 1.56 1.70
N MET A 926 -18.35 0.53 1.73
CA MET A 926 -17.12 0.50 0.94
C MET A 926 -17.34 0.29 -0.56
N ALA A 927 -18.51 -0.24 -0.97
CA ALA A 927 -18.79 -0.59 -2.37
C ALA A 927 -18.76 0.59 -3.36
N LYS A 928 -18.82 1.85 -2.89
CA LYS A 928 -18.64 3.05 -3.73
C LYS A 928 -17.17 3.41 -4.02
N TYR A 929 -16.22 2.77 -3.33
CA TYR A 929 -14.78 2.90 -3.53
C TYR A 929 -14.16 1.65 -4.18
N MET A 930 -14.90 0.54 -4.21
CA MET A 930 -14.46 -0.73 -4.79
C MET A 930 -14.54 -0.69 -6.33
N PRO A 931 -13.54 -1.23 -7.05
CA PRO A 931 -13.62 -1.36 -8.51
C PRO A 931 -14.70 -2.37 -8.91
N PHE A 932 -15.35 -2.12 -10.06
CA PHE A 932 -16.56 -2.85 -10.47
C PHE A 932 -16.42 -4.38 -10.49
N TRP A 933 -15.20 -4.87 -10.77
CA TRP A 933 -14.85 -6.30 -10.89
C TRP A 933 -14.75 -7.05 -9.55
N THR A 934 -14.90 -6.36 -8.41
CA THR A 934 -15.03 -7.00 -7.08
C THR A 934 -16.49 -7.21 -6.65
N ASN A 935 -17.47 -6.68 -7.39
CA ASN A 935 -18.88 -6.80 -7.02
C ASN A 935 -19.38 -8.25 -7.06
N GLY A 936 -19.97 -8.71 -5.96
CA GLY A 936 -20.63 -10.02 -5.87
C GLY A 936 -19.71 -11.24 -5.69
N ILE A 937 -18.40 -11.04 -5.51
CA ILE A 937 -17.44 -12.13 -5.21
C ILE A 937 -16.98 -12.20 -3.75
N LEU A 938 -17.05 -11.09 -3.02
CA LEU A 938 -16.66 -11.03 -1.62
C LEU A 938 -17.78 -11.65 -0.76
N LEU A 939 -17.44 -12.68 0.04
CA LEU A 939 -18.32 -13.10 1.11
C LEU A 939 -18.29 -12.07 2.25
N PRO A 940 -19.44 -11.80 2.92
CA PRO A 940 -19.48 -10.88 4.05
C PRO A 940 -18.66 -11.41 5.24
N PRO A 941 -18.31 -10.55 6.21
CA PRO A 941 -17.45 -10.92 7.33
C PRO A 941 -18.02 -12.07 8.16
N ALA A 942 -17.12 -12.82 8.79
CA ALA A 942 -17.49 -13.95 9.63
C ALA A 942 -18.45 -13.49 10.75
N LYS A 943 -19.64 -14.09 10.80
CA LYS A 943 -20.65 -13.74 11.81
C LYS A 943 -20.06 -13.97 13.21
N PRO A 944 -20.09 -12.97 14.13
CA PRO A 944 -19.46 -13.11 15.44
C PRO A 944 -20.09 -14.26 16.21
N GLN A 945 -19.25 -15.16 16.73
CA GLN A 945 -19.67 -16.23 17.63
C GLN A 945 -20.28 -15.61 18.90
N LYS A 946 -21.43 -16.14 19.33
CA LYS A 946 -22.22 -15.66 20.48
C LYS A 946 -21.92 -16.45 21.75
#